data_AF-A0A1E9C1J9-F1
#
_entry.id   AF-A0A1E9C1J9-F1
#
_cell.length_a   1.000
_cell.length_b   1.000
_cell.length_c   1.000
_cell.angle_alpha   90.00
_cell.angle_beta   90.00
_cell.angle_gamma   90.00
#
_symmetry.space_group_name_H-M   'P 1'
#
loop_
_entity.id
_entity.type
_entity.pdbx_description
1 polymer ?
#
loop_
_entity_poly.entity_id
_entity_poly.type
_entity_poly.pdbx_seq_one_letter_code
_entity_poly.pdbx_strand_id
1 'polypeptide(L)'
;MTANNRKNTRILLFLILCIRMTLTVSAGDFLFTSVNTAQGLSDNQIRYMLQLPDGRMVFTTNGSVNLYDGVHFSYLHRKAENVYPLKQYDGYYRIYQCGDSLLWIKDRHKLMCIHLPQEEYIADLDSYFRERDIHEPVEDLFVDHSGRIWLLTSRTLQELKTGIRMSLPEHEQRKLQDVNSDERAIYLFYHTGEVACYDPKTGKRLYERAAYPASERENFGYTSLVVKSEKGFYQLRNGRKGGLFYFNPQNRTWQKLFEQDYTLNTLIVTPQSEKAYVSCYHGFWIIDLKNGEQQYIPVLETKKGQLVSTEVSTIFQDAQGGLWVGTFNRGLLYHHPAMHKLLNVSRTSFPVSPEEDVTVEAFAEDDDHHIYLKSHSKIYQLTTDKEGARILVPVSASSISTETARALNRGSGNQSYRNQSYTALCTDSRGWTWAGTADGLELFTDNGQTPDHTASPRVFYRENGLSNNFVQAIIEDKNNNIWVTTSNGISRIHVHPENQEVGFTNFNQLDGALEGEYMQGAVFESSDGTLYFGGIDGFTIFCPDQELATPGLPYRPVFTTLRLYGEKVNTGERYGNRIILPQAAPYTTKIELGYNQNFLTFECSALNYVNSERTYYRYQLEGIDKQWMNAFASGQGNATVGNGILQASYTNLPPGEYTFKVAASDNLLQWNENITKIQVTIHAPWWKTTTAYVLYTVALLLIVSGSIRLYIYQTKKKMEQQHKEEILLLRIRNLIEQCNNYEAEQKNRSEKKDCPHPACDTNATASDNGSAFLVQAIELVEKNLDVSGYSVEQLSRDLCMERTGLYRKLVTLLDQSPSLFIRNIRLQRAAQLLAEGQLSVTEIAERTGFSSSSYLSKCFQEMYGCRPSEYAEKAKKST
;
A
#
# COMPACT_ATOMS: atom_id res chain seq x y z
N MET A 1 -75.47 8.76 46.63
CA MET A 1 -74.41 7.73 46.55
C MET A 1 -73.47 8.02 45.39
N THR A 2 -72.84 9.19 45.42
CA THR A 2 -72.16 9.84 44.28
C THR A 2 -70.75 10.29 44.65
N ALA A 3 -70.04 9.46 45.45
CA ALA A 3 -68.65 9.73 45.84
C ALA A 3 -67.68 8.59 45.50
N ASN A 4 -68.16 7.37 45.20
CA ASN A 4 -67.27 6.22 44.99
C ASN A 4 -66.87 5.98 43.51
N ASN A 5 -67.62 6.51 42.54
CA ASN A 5 -67.29 6.28 41.12
C ASN A 5 -66.19 7.18 40.56
N ARG A 6 -65.88 8.33 41.18
CA ARG A 6 -64.78 9.21 40.70
C ARG A 6 -63.38 8.74 41.11
N LYS A 7 -63.25 7.91 42.15
CA LYS A 7 -61.95 7.34 42.58
C LYS A 7 -61.53 6.16 41.70
N ASN A 8 -62.47 5.30 41.29
CA ASN A 8 -62.13 4.15 40.46
C ASN A 8 -61.85 4.51 38.99
N THR A 9 -62.44 5.59 38.44
CA THR A 9 -62.06 6.03 37.08
C THR A 9 -60.69 6.69 37.04
N ARG A 10 -60.26 7.38 38.11
CA ARG A 10 -58.90 7.94 38.19
C ARG A 10 -57.84 6.88 38.42
N ILE A 11 -58.13 5.80 39.16
CA ILE A 11 -57.19 4.69 39.35
C ILE A 11 -57.11 3.82 38.09
N LEU A 12 -58.21 3.65 37.33
CA LEU A 12 -58.17 2.94 36.04
C LEU A 12 -57.49 3.77 34.93
N LEU A 13 -57.64 5.09 34.91
CA LEU A 13 -56.86 5.97 34.02
C LEU A 13 -55.38 6.03 34.42
N PHE A 14 -55.03 5.92 35.71
CA PHE A 14 -53.63 5.84 36.14
C PHE A 14 -52.99 4.47 35.87
N LEU A 15 -53.76 3.36 35.94
CA LEU A 15 -53.26 2.03 35.58
C LEU A 15 -53.15 1.82 34.06
N ILE A 16 -53.96 2.50 33.25
CA ILE A 16 -53.84 2.50 31.78
C ILE A 16 -52.74 3.47 31.31
N LEU A 17 -52.36 4.46 32.12
CA LEU A 17 -51.21 5.34 31.84
C LEU A 17 -49.85 4.73 32.27
N CYS A 18 -49.86 3.66 33.08
CA CYS A 18 -48.64 2.97 33.55
C CYS A 18 -48.31 1.67 32.79
N ILE A 19 -49.00 1.37 31.69
CA ILE A 19 -48.68 0.24 30.80
C ILE A 19 -48.23 0.82 29.46
N ARG A 20 -46.91 0.70 29.20
CA ARG A 20 -46.16 1.09 27.99
C ARG A 20 -45.86 2.59 27.81
N MET A 21 -45.10 3.15 28.73
CA MET A 21 -43.92 3.91 28.30
C MET A 21 -42.72 2.97 28.36
N THR A 22 -42.68 2.00 27.44
CA THR A 22 -41.38 1.66 26.88
C THR A 22 -40.93 2.92 26.20
N LEU A 23 -39.90 3.59 26.72
CA LEU A 23 -39.04 4.41 25.88
C LEU A 23 -38.49 3.44 24.84
N THR A 24 -39.25 3.25 23.76
CA THR A 24 -38.70 2.83 22.49
C THR A 24 -37.82 3.99 22.09
N VAL A 25 -36.54 3.91 22.46
CA VAL A 25 -35.51 4.46 21.59
C VAL A 25 -35.81 3.86 20.23
N SER A 26 -36.09 4.75 19.29
CA SER A 26 -36.43 4.44 17.91
C SER A 26 -35.49 3.37 17.37
N ALA A 27 -36.01 2.49 16.52
CA ALA A 27 -35.22 1.55 15.74
C ALA A 27 -34.25 2.25 14.72
N GLY A 28 -33.96 3.55 14.88
CA GLY A 28 -33.17 4.38 13.99
C GLY A 28 -31.70 4.62 14.39
N ASP A 29 -31.17 4.02 15.46
CA ASP A 29 -29.82 4.37 15.96
C ASP A 29 -28.66 3.56 15.34
N PHE A 30 -28.92 2.47 14.62
CA PHE A 30 -27.86 1.62 14.06
C PHE A 30 -27.97 1.50 12.54
N LEU A 31 -27.23 2.33 11.81
CA LEU A 31 -27.08 2.20 10.36
C LEU A 31 -25.79 1.44 10.02
N PHE A 32 -25.92 0.26 9.42
CA PHE A 32 -24.76 -0.60 9.16
C PHE A 32 -24.20 -0.46 7.74
N THR A 33 -22.88 -0.44 7.65
CA THR A 33 -22.14 -0.64 6.40
C THR A 33 -21.79 -2.12 6.25
N SER A 34 -22.12 -2.70 5.08
CA SER A 34 -21.87 -4.12 4.83
C SER A 34 -20.50 -4.37 4.18
N VAL A 35 -19.79 -5.38 4.69
CA VAL A 35 -18.49 -5.86 4.19
C VAL A 35 -18.57 -7.36 3.93
N ASN A 36 -18.42 -7.77 2.68
CA ASN A 36 -18.62 -9.13 2.20
C ASN A 36 -17.52 -9.55 1.22
N THR A 37 -17.67 -10.72 0.59
CA THR A 37 -16.70 -11.28 -0.36
C THR A 37 -16.36 -10.37 -1.54
N ALA A 38 -17.27 -9.50 -1.98
CA ALA A 38 -17.00 -8.52 -3.03
C ALA A 38 -15.96 -7.46 -2.62
N GLN A 39 -15.80 -7.24 -1.30
CA GLN A 39 -14.82 -6.31 -0.72
C GLN A 39 -13.54 -7.02 -0.23
N GLY A 40 -13.35 -8.30 -0.57
CA GLY A 40 -12.10 -9.04 -0.31
C GLY A 40 -12.14 -10.02 0.87
N LEU A 41 -13.25 -10.10 1.60
CA LEU A 41 -13.46 -11.11 2.64
C LEU A 41 -13.42 -12.53 2.04
N SER A 42 -12.82 -13.51 2.71
CA SER A 42 -12.69 -14.86 2.17
C SER A 42 -14.04 -15.60 1.98
N ASP A 43 -15.00 -15.37 2.86
CA ASP A 43 -16.31 -16.03 2.93
C ASP A 43 -17.27 -15.19 3.80
N ASN A 44 -18.56 -15.23 3.50
CA ASN A 44 -19.61 -14.46 4.18
C ASN A 44 -20.10 -15.10 5.49
N GLN A 45 -19.59 -16.27 5.87
CA GLN A 45 -19.93 -16.93 7.14
C GLN A 45 -18.94 -16.56 8.25
N ILE A 46 -19.23 -15.50 9.00
CA ILE A 46 -18.36 -15.08 10.11
C ILE A 46 -18.61 -15.96 11.33
N ARG A 47 -17.55 -16.45 11.98
CA ARG A 47 -17.60 -17.30 13.18
C ARG A 47 -17.17 -16.58 14.44
N TYR A 48 -16.13 -15.77 14.35
CA TYR A 48 -15.54 -15.08 15.49
C TYR A 48 -14.73 -13.88 15.01
N MET A 49 -14.55 -12.90 15.91
CA MET A 49 -13.82 -11.66 15.64
C MET A 49 -12.97 -11.29 16.85
N LEU A 50 -11.82 -10.65 16.59
CA LEU A 50 -10.98 -10.03 17.61
C LEU A 50 -10.14 -8.91 16.99
N GLN A 51 -9.56 -8.07 17.84
CA GLN A 51 -8.60 -7.05 17.45
C GLN A 51 -7.22 -7.41 18.00
N LEU A 52 -6.18 -7.30 17.17
CA LEU A 52 -4.78 -7.48 17.54
C LEU A 52 -4.22 -6.22 18.24
N PRO A 53 -3.07 -6.30 18.95
CA PRO A 53 -2.47 -5.17 19.66
C PRO A 53 -1.89 -4.12 18.71
N ASP A 54 -1.56 -4.52 17.48
CA ASP A 54 -1.19 -3.59 16.42
C ASP A 54 -2.40 -2.83 15.86
N GLY A 55 -3.62 -3.18 16.31
CA GLY A 55 -4.88 -2.55 16.00
C GLY A 55 -5.64 -3.23 14.86
N ARG A 56 -5.03 -4.15 14.11
CA ARG A 56 -5.69 -4.86 12.99
C ARG A 56 -6.83 -5.76 13.46
N MET A 57 -7.86 -5.89 12.64
CA MET A 57 -9.00 -6.77 12.91
C MET A 57 -8.75 -8.17 12.36
N VAL A 58 -9.19 -9.19 13.09
CA VAL A 58 -9.15 -10.58 12.65
C VAL A 58 -10.57 -11.12 12.59
N PHE A 59 -10.95 -11.65 11.43
CA PHE A 59 -12.25 -12.25 11.16
C PHE A 59 -12.08 -13.69 10.73
N THR A 60 -12.64 -14.62 11.50
CA THR A 60 -12.60 -16.03 11.12
C THR A 60 -13.86 -16.45 10.44
N THR A 61 -13.70 -17.07 9.27
CA THR A 61 -14.77 -17.68 8.52
C THR A 61 -14.76 -19.20 8.73
N ASN A 62 -15.65 -19.92 8.06
CA ASN A 62 -15.72 -21.39 8.18
C ASN A 62 -14.41 -22.11 7.77
N GLY A 63 -13.59 -21.48 6.92
CA GLY A 63 -12.38 -22.09 6.35
C GLY A 63 -11.09 -21.31 6.53
N SER A 64 -11.15 -20.01 6.77
CA SER A 64 -9.97 -19.13 6.71
C SER A 64 -9.97 -18.10 7.84
N VAL A 65 -8.80 -17.59 8.17
CA VAL A 65 -8.61 -16.45 9.06
C VAL A 65 -8.29 -15.23 8.21
N ASN A 66 -9.10 -14.18 8.31
CA ASN A 66 -8.91 -12.94 7.57
C ASN A 66 -8.29 -11.89 8.49
N LEU A 67 -7.17 -11.30 8.10
CA LEU A 67 -6.57 -10.14 8.74
C LEU A 67 -6.96 -8.89 7.93
N TYR A 68 -7.50 -7.90 8.61
CA TYR A 68 -7.96 -6.65 8.03
C TYR A 68 -7.13 -5.49 8.56
N ASP A 69 -6.51 -4.76 7.64
CA ASP A 69 -5.62 -3.63 7.93
C ASP A 69 -6.33 -2.28 7.84
N GLY A 70 -7.65 -2.25 7.92
CA GLY A 70 -8.46 -1.04 7.78
C GLY A 70 -8.89 -0.72 6.35
N VAL A 71 -8.27 -1.34 5.33
CA VAL A 71 -8.64 -1.14 3.92
C VAL A 71 -8.69 -2.46 3.15
N HIS A 72 -7.72 -3.34 3.34
CA HIS A 72 -7.60 -4.61 2.64
C HIS A 72 -7.73 -5.80 3.57
N PHE A 73 -8.26 -6.88 3.01
CA PHE A 73 -8.25 -8.20 3.61
C PHE A 73 -7.07 -9.02 3.06
N SER A 74 -6.32 -9.62 3.97
CA SER A 74 -5.46 -10.76 3.69
C SER A 74 -6.03 -11.98 4.42
N TYR A 75 -5.90 -13.18 3.87
CA TYR A 75 -6.44 -14.36 4.54
C TYR A 75 -5.51 -15.55 4.47
N LEU A 76 -5.54 -16.33 5.55
CA LEU A 76 -4.71 -17.49 5.77
C LEU A 76 -5.56 -18.75 5.57
N HIS A 77 -5.13 -19.59 4.64
CA HIS A 77 -5.81 -20.85 4.35
C HIS A 77 -5.33 -21.97 5.28
N ARG A 78 -6.29 -22.66 5.87
CA ARG A 78 -6.03 -23.84 6.67
C ARG A 78 -5.74 -25.06 5.78
N LYS A 79 -4.65 -25.76 6.06
CA LYS A 79 -4.36 -27.11 5.53
C LYS A 79 -4.69 -28.19 6.55
N ALA A 80 -4.81 -29.44 6.10
CA ALA A 80 -5.11 -30.58 6.99
C ALA A 80 -4.03 -30.82 8.04
N GLU A 81 -2.76 -30.58 7.69
CA GLU A 81 -1.60 -30.71 8.59
C GLU A 81 -1.65 -29.74 9.78
N ASN A 82 -2.23 -28.55 9.60
CA ASN A 82 -2.30 -27.50 10.63
C ASN A 82 -3.26 -27.80 11.78
N VAL A 83 -4.00 -28.93 11.73
CA VAL A 83 -5.09 -29.24 12.65
C VAL A 83 -4.65 -30.28 13.68
N TYR A 84 -4.58 -29.85 14.94
CA TYR A 84 -4.35 -30.73 16.08
C TYR A 84 -5.69 -31.26 16.64
N PRO A 85 -5.82 -32.57 16.92
CA PRO A 85 -7.07 -33.15 17.42
C PRO A 85 -7.31 -32.83 18.91
N LEU A 86 -8.37 -32.08 19.21
CA LEU A 86 -8.72 -31.66 20.57
C LEU A 86 -9.93 -32.45 21.10
N LYS A 87 -9.75 -33.74 21.41
CA LYS A 87 -10.86 -34.71 21.60
C LYS A 87 -11.93 -34.28 22.61
N GLN A 88 -11.56 -33.63 23.72
CA GLN A 88 -12.52 -33.25 24.76
C GLN A 88 -13.25 -31.93 24.47
N TYR A 89 -12.88 -31.18 23.44
CA TYR A 89 -13.50 -29.88 23.18
C TYR A 89 -14.75 -29.98 22.28
N ASP A 90 -15.92 -29.82 22.90
CA ASP A 90 -17.24 -29.83 22.23
C ASP A 90 -17.82 -28.43 21.98
N GLY A 91 -17.06 -27.39 22.35
CA GLY A 91 -17.48 -25.99 22.34
C GLY A 91 -17.55 -25.36 20.94
N TYR A 92 -17.95 -24.09 20.92
CA TYR A 92 -17.98 -23.26 19.71
C TYR A 92 -16.60 -22.74 19.32
N TYR A 93 -16.52 -22.07 18.17
CA TYR A 93 -15.30 -21.43 17.72
C TYR A 93 -14.81 -20.38 18.73
N ARG A 94 -13.54 -20.45 19.12
CA ARG A 94 -12.89 -19.48 20.00
C ARG A 94 -11.50 -19.16 19.50
N ILE A 95 -11.08 -17.91 19.70
CA ILE A 95 -9.73 -17.48 19.38
C ILE A 95 -9.13 -16.81 20.60
N TYR A 96 -7.85 -17.10 20.84
CA TYR A 96 -7.09 -16.52 21.92
C TYR A 96 -5.80 -15.96 21.37
N GLN A 97 -5.53 -14.72 21.72
CA GLN A 97 -4.28 -14.07 21.38
C GLN A 97 -3.34 -14.14 22.60
N CYS A 98 -2.12 -14.63 22.40
CA CYS A 98 -1.12 -14.71 23.47
C CYS A 98 0.07 -13.80 23.15
N GLY A 99 0.15 -12.66 23.84
CA GLY A 99 1.11 -11.60 23.54
C GLY A 99 1.02 -11.18 22.07
N ASP A 100 2.14 -10.83 21.47
CA ASP A 100 2.18 -10.29 20.10
C ASP A 100 2.50 -11.36 19.02
N SER A 101 2.62 -12.63 19.42
CA SER A 101 3.27 -13.65 18.57
C SER A 101 2.37 -14.79 18.12
N LEU A 102 1.42 -15.22 18.96
CA LEU A 102 0.64 -16.43 18.71
C LEU A 102 -0.85 -16.16 18.78
N LEU A 103 -1.57 -16.73 17.82
CA LEU A 103 -3.02 -16.74 17.76
C LEU A 103 -3.52 -18.19 17.78
N TRP A 104 -4.12 -18.59 18.90
CA TRP A 104 -4.68 -19.93 19.10
C TRP A 104 -6.13 -19.95 18.68
N ILE A 105 -6.51 -20.93 17.87
CA ILE A 105 -7.85 -21.10 17.35
C ILE A 105 -8.37 -22.45 17.79
N LYS A 106 -9.48 -22.43 18.53
CA LYS A 106 -10.22 -23.60 18.95
C LYS A 106 -11.51 -23.72 18.15
N ASP A 107 -11.73 -24.88 17.59
CA ASP A 107 -12.96 -25.30 16.92
C ASP A 107 -13.34 -26.68 17.46
N ARG A 108 -14.57 -27.14 17.26
CA ARG A 108 -15.03 -28.43 17.79
C ARG A 108 -14.06 -29.55 17.38
N HIS A 109 -13.50 -30.24 18.37
CA HIS A 109 -12.47 -31.27 18.24
C HIS A 109 -11.15 -30.87 17.54
N LYS A 110 -10.88 -29.57 17.38
CA LYS A 110 -9.75 -29.06 16.59
C LYS A 110 -9.05 -27.91 17.30
N LEU A 111 -7.72 -27.94 17.27
CA LEU A 111 -6.86 -26.86 17.72
C LEU A 111 -5.92 -26.48 16.59
N MET A 112 -5.77 -25.18 16.35
CA MET A 112 -4.83 -24.62 15.39
C MET A 112 -4.09 -23.46 16.05
N CYS A 113 -2.90 -23.14 15.55
CA CYS A 113 -2.14 -21.99 15.99
C CYS A 113 -1.54 -21.27 14.80
N ILE A 114 -1.60 -19.93 14.82
CA ILE A 114 -0.98 -19.06 13.82
C ILE A 114 0.15 -18.30 14.50
N HIS A 115 1.30 -18.30 13.85
CA HIS A 115 2.43 -17.47 14.23
C HIS A 115 2.32 -16.12 13.52
N LEU A 116 1.90 -15.09 14.25
CA LEU A 116 1.55 -13.78 13.71
C LEU A 116 2.74 -13.07 13.02
N PRO A 117 3.99 -13.12 13.51
CA PRO A 117 5.11 -12.48 12.82
C PRO A 117 5.45 -13.13 11.47
N GLN A 118 4.99 -14.34 11.20
CA GLN A 118 5.18 -15.03 9.91
C GLN A 118 3.87 -15.02 9.10
N GLU A 119 2.75 -14.73 9.76
CA GLU A 119 1.38 -14.88 9.24
C GLU A 119 1.14 -16.28 8.66
N GLU A 120 1.62 -17.32 9.35
CA GLU A 120 1.48 -18.71 8.92
C GLU A 120 0.97 -19.61 10.04
N TYR A 121 0.29 -20.69 9.66
CA TYR A 121 -0.10 -21.74 10.60
C TYR A 121 1.11 -22.57 11.02
N ILE A 122 1.17 -22.95 12.29
CA ILE A 122 2.13 -23.93 12.79
C ILE A 122 1.65 -25.32 12.34
N ALA A 123 2.43 -25.99 11.49
CA ALA A 123 2.04 -27.26 10.88
C ALA A 123 2.10 -28.47 11.84
N ASP A 124 3.02 -28.50 12.81
CA ASP A 124 3.16 -29.61 13.76
C ASP A 124 3.11 -29.10 15.21
N LEU A 125 1.88 -29.08 15.76
CA LEU A 125 1.65 -28.68 17.14
C LEU A 125 2.15 -29.72 18.15
N ASP A 126 2.24 -31.01 17.80
CA ASP A 126 2.81 -32.03 18.70
C ASP A 126 4.28 -31.72 18.99
N SER A 127 5.05 -31.37 17.96
CA SER A 127 6.45 -30.96 18.14
C SER A 127 6.56 -29.66 18.93
N TYR A 128 5.68 -28.68 18.69
CA TYR A 128 5.61 -27.44 19.47
C TYR A 128 5.39 -27.68 20.98
N PHE A 129 4.53 -28.64 21.35
CA PHE A 129 4.28 -29.01 22.74
C PHE A 129 5.43 -29.82 23.35
N ARG A 130 6.02 -30.76 22.59
CA ARG A 130 7.17 -31.57 23.07
C ARG A 130 8.40 -30.72 23.37
N GLU A 131 8.67 -29.69 22.58
CA GLU A 131 9.74 -28.71 22.86
C GLU A 131 9.56 -27.96 24.19
N ARG A 132 8.34 -27.95 24.74
CA ARG A 132 7.98 -27.27 25.99
C ARG A 132 7.70 -28.24 27.14
N ASP A 133 8.29 -29.44 27.10
CA ASP A 133 8.18 -30.47 28.14
C ASP A 133 6.74 -30.98 28.36
N ILE A 134 5.94 -31.00 27.29
CA ILE A 134 4.59 -31.57 27.29
C ILE A 134 4.58 -32.78 26.37
N HIS A 135 4.63 -33.96 26.99
CA HIS A 135 4.66 -35.25 26.30
C HIS A 135 3.30 -35.94 26.25
N GLU A 136 2.37 -35.57 27.14
CA GLU A 136 1.01 -36.08 27.13
C GLU A 136 0.16 -35.36 26.06
N PRO A 137 -0.81 -36.05 25.45
CA PRO A 137 -1.70 -35.44 24.48
C PRO A 137 -2.56 -34.35 25.16
N VAL A 138 -2.62 -33.19 24.53
CA VAL A 138 -3.41 -32.06 25.01
C VAL A 138 -4.89 -32.33 24.73
N GLU A 139 -5.71 -32.33 25.78
CA GLU A 139 -7.15 -32.60 25.69
C GLU A 139 -7.98 -31.33 25.52
N ASP A 140 -7.54 -30.23 26.14
CA ASP A 140 -8.13 -28.90 26.00
C ASP A 140 -7.08 -27.78 26.26
N LEU A 141 -7.35 -26.57 25.74
CA LEU A 141 -6.53 -25.37 25.90
C LEU A 141 -7.39 -24.19 26.37
N PHE A 142 -6.93 -23.48 27.39
CA PHE A 142 -7.57 -22.28 27.91
C PHE A 142 -6.56 -21.14 27.98
N VAL A 143 -7.04 -19.92 27.83
CA VAL A 143 -6.23 -18.73 28.05
C VAL A 143 -6.95 -17.86 29.06
N ASP A 144 -6.28 -17.57 30.16
CA ASP A 144 -6.86 -16.69 31.19
C ASP A 144 -6.75 -15.22 30.78
N HIS A 145 -7.41 -14.33 31.53
CA HIS A 145 -7.36 -12.90 31.23
C HIS A 145 -5.96 -12.28 31.35
N SER A 146 -5.04 -12.90 32.09
CA SER A 146 -3.63 -12.48 32.14
C SER A 146 -2.82 -12.95 30.93
N GLY A 147 -3.44 -13.65 29.97
CA GLY A 147 -2.78 -14.17 28.77
C GLY A 147 -1.95 -15.43 29.01
N ARG A 148 -2.09 -16.08 30.18
CA ARG A 148 -1.42 -17.36 30.47
C ARG A 148 -2.16 -18.50 29.79
N ILE A 149 -1.40 -19.42 29.20
CA ILE A 149 -1.94 -20.57 28.50
C ILE A 149 -1.97 -21.75 29.46
N TRP A 150 -3.15 -22.30 29.64
CA TRP A 150 -3.43 -23.47 30.47
C TRP A 150 -3.79 -24.64 29.58
N LEU A 151 -3.07 -25.74 29.74
CA LEU A 151 -3.25 -26.98 28.98
C LEU A 151 -3.79 -28.05 29.90
N LEU A 152 -4.88 -28.68 29.47
CA LEU A 152 -5.45 -29.84 30.14
C LEU A 152 -4.84 -31.09 29.52
N THR A 153 -4.13 -31.87 30.32
CA THR A 153 -3.54 -33.15 29.92
C THR A 153 -4.01 -34.22 30.90
N SER A 154 -4.77 -35.19 30.42
CA SER A 154 -5.39 -36.29 31.19
C SER A 154 -6.28 -35.81 32.36
N ARG A 155 -5.69 -35.27 33.43
CA ARG A 155 -6.34 -34.70 34.63
C ARG A 155 -5.54 -33.56 35.28
N THR A 156 -4.45 -33.13 34.66
CA THR A 156 -3.59 -32.07 35.16
C THR A 156 -3.78 -30.83 34.31
N LEU A 157 -4.11 -29.72 34.95
CA LEU A 157 -4.08 -28.41 34.34
C LEU A 157 -2.68 -27.82 34.54
N GLN A 158 -1.93 -27.64 33.47
CA GLN A 158 -0.57 -27.11 33.49
C GLN A 158 -0.51 -25.76 32.76
N GLU A 159 0.12 -24.77 33.38
CA GLU A 159 0.43 -23.49 32.75
C GLU A 159 1.77 -23.57 31.99
N LEU A 160 1.81 -23.01 30.78
CA LEU A 160 2.90 -23.23 29.83
C LEU A 160 4.24 -22.55 30.18
N LYS A 161 4.24 -21.41 30.89
CA LYS A 161 5.47 -20.59 31.12
C LYS A 161 6.04 -20.70 32.53
N THR A 162 5.17 -20.57 33.53
CA THR A 162 5.45 -20.60 34.97
C THR A 162 5.50 -22.03 35.53
N GLY A 163 4.97 -23.00 34.79
CA GLY A 163 4.98 -24.42 35.20
C GLY A 163 4.03 -24.74 36.36
N ILE A 164 3.09 -23.86 36.68
CA ILE A 164 2.04 -24.14 37.68
C ILE A 164 1.26 -25.37 37.22
N ARG A 165 1.16 -26.38 38.08
CA ARG A 165 0.40 -27.62 37.85
C ARG A 165 -0.68 -27.76 38.90
N MET A 166 -1.90 -28.07 38.46
CA MET A 166 -3.04 -28.34 39.33
C MET A 166 -3.68 -29.67 38.93
N SER A 167 -3.74 -30.60 39.87
CA SER A 167 -4.46 -31.87 39.68
C SER A 167 -5.95 -31.65 39.91
N LEU A 168 -6.76 -32.02 38.93
CA LEU A 168 -8.21 -32.02 39.08
C LEU A 168 -8.67 -33.23 39.95
N PRO A 169 -9.71 -33.09 40.79
CA PRO A 169 -10.12 -34.15 41.72
C PRO A 169 -10.52 -35.46 41.02
N GLU A 170 -10.09 -36.61 41.57
CA GLU A 170 -10.30 -37.95 40.98
C GLU A 170 -11.77 -38.43 40.92
N HIS A 171 -12.66 -37.82 41.72
CA HIS A 171 -14.01 -38.35 41.98
C HIS A 171 -15.14 -37.69 41.19
N GLU A 172 -14.84 -36.79 40.26
CA GLU A 172 -15.85 -35.92 39.66
C GLU A 172 -15.91 -36.04 38.14
N GLN A 173 -17.04 -36.51 37.62
CA GLN A 173 -17.41 -36.44 36.19
C GLN A 173 -17.67 -34.99 35.71
N ARG A 174 -17.04 -34.01 36.36
CA ARG A 174 -17.21 -32.58 36.09
C ARG A 174 -16.20 -32.15 35.02
N LYS A 175 -16.67 -32.06 33.78
CA LYS A 175 -15.96 -31.44 32.66
C LYS A 175 -15.71 -29.94 32.88
N LEU A 176 -14.46 -29.54 32.73
CA LEU A 176 -14.03 -28.14 32.74
C LEU A 176 -14.49 -27.46 31.44
N GLN A 177 -15.05 -26.25 31.55
CA GLN A 177 -15.53 -25.46 30.40
C GLN A 177 -14.72 -24.19 30.16
N ASP A 178 -14.19 -23.57 31.22
CA ASP A 178 -13.34 -22.40 31.09
C ASP A 178 -12.39 -22.23 32.28
N VAL A 179 -11.32 -21.48 32.05
CA VAL A 179 -10.34 -21.09 33.07
C VAL A 179 -10.11 -19.59 32.97
N ASN A 180 -10.23 -18.89 34.10
CA ASN A 180 -9.91 -17.48 34.17
C ASN A 180 -9.16 -17.16 35.46
N SER A 181 -8.61 -15.95 35.58
CA SER A 181 -7.85 -15.54 36.75
C SER A 181 -8.02 -14.06 37.05
N ASP A 182 -7.85 -13.73 38.33
CA ASP A 182 -7.61 -12.38 38.79
C ASP A 182 -6.23 -12.28 39.47
N GLU A 183 -5.92 -11.13 40.06
CA GLU A 183 -4.64 -10.92 40.75
C GLU A 183 -4.44 -11.84 41.97
N ARG A 184 -5.51 -12.45 42.49
CA ARG A 184 -5.53 -13.17 43.77
C ARG A 184 -5.74 -14.67 43.61
N ALA A 185 -6.44 -15.11 42.57
CA ALA A 185 -6.95 -16.46 42.43
C ALA A 185 -7.11 -16.92 40.97
N ILE A 186 -7.20 -18.24 40.80
CA ILE A 186 -7.57 -18.91 39.55
C ILE A 186 -8.99 -19.48 39.71
N TYR A 187 -9.83 -19.29 38.69
CA TYR A 187 -11.22 -19.70 38.65
C TYR A 187 -11.41 -20.78 37.58
N LEU A 188 -11.86 -21.95 38.02
CA LEU A 188 -12.21 -23.08 37.16
C LEU A 188 -13.74 -23.15 37.03
N PHE A 189 -14.24 -23.03 35.80
CA PHE A 189 -15.67 -23.05 35.50
C PHE A 189 -16.08 -24.41 34.95
N TYR A 190 -17.03 -25.07 35.60
CA TYR A 190 -17.50 -26.40 35.22
C TYR A 190 -18.84 -26.39 34.47
N HIS A 191 -19.11 -27.46 33.73
CA HIS A 191 -20.39 -27.68 33.05
C HIS A 191 -21.60 -27.74 33.97
N THR A 192 -21.38 -28.10 35.23
CA THR A 192 -22.42 -28.15 36.28
C THR A 192 -22.92 -26.77 36.73
N GLY A 193 -22.26 -25.69 36.31
CA GLY A 193 -22.55 -24.32 36.77
C GLY A 193 -21.74 -23.92 38.00
N GLU A 194 -20.84 -24.77 38.48
CA GLU A 194 -19.98 -24.46 39.61
C GLU A 194 -18.71 -23.73 39.17
N VAL A 195 -18.29 -22.74 39.96
CA VAL A 195 -16.97 -22.12 39.88
C VAL A 195 -16.16 -22.52 41.11
N ALA A 196 -15.00 -23.13 40.89
CA ALA A 196 -14.03 -23.44 41.94
C ALA A 196 -12.88 -22.43 41.89
N CYS A 197 -12.58 -21.83 43.03
CA CYS A 197 -11.55 -20.82 43.19
C CYS A 197 -10.32 -21.45 43.86
N TYR A 198 -9.13 -21.20 43.31
CA TYR A 198 -7.86 -21.75 43.76
C TYR A 198 -6.84 -20.64 44.01
N ASP A 199 -5.99 -20.83 45.01
CA ASP A 199 -4.83 -19.99 45.25
C ASP A 199 -3.69 -20.38 44.29
N PRO A 200 -3.19 -19.47 43.44
CA PRO A 200 -2.15 -19.76 42.46
C PRO A 200 -0.80 -20.14 43.09
N LYS A 201 -0.52 -19.71 44.33
CA LYS A 201 0.76 -19.99 45.01
C LYS A 201 0.77 -21.37 45.67
N THR A 202 -0.34 -21.73 46.31
CA THR A 202 -0.43 -22.96 47.09
C THR A 202 -1.14 -24.10 46.35
N GLY A 203 -1.82 -23.81 45.24
CA GLY A 203 -2.65 -24.78 44.51
C GLY A 203 -3.87 -25.25 45.32
N LYS A 204 -4.15 -24.67 46.49
CA LYS A 204 -5.26 -25.08 47.34
C LYS A 204 -6.57 -24.44 46.89
N ARG A 205 -7.63 -25.25 46.88
CA ARG A 205 -9.00 -24.78 46.63
C ARG A 205 -9.47 -23.90 47.80
N LEU A 206 -9.85 -22.67 47.50
CA LEU A 206 -10.32 -21.67 48.47
C LEU A 206 -11.83 -21.83 48.75
N TYR A 207 -12.63 -21.93 47.70
CA TYR A 207 -14.08 -22.11 47.81
C TYR A 207 -14.68 -22.60 46.49
N GLU A 208 -15.95 -22.99 46.55
CA GLU A 208 -16.75 -23.40 45.39
C GLU A 208 -18.18 -22.83 45.49
N ARG A 209 -18.73 -22.38 44.36
CA ARG A 209 -20.08 -21.79 44.29
C ARG A 209 -20.80 -22.19 43.00
N ALA A 210 -22.04 -22.65 43.11
CA ALA A 210 -22.90 -22.96 41.97
C ALA A 210 -23.71 -21.75 41.52
N ALA A 211 -23.82 -21.55 40.20
CA ALA A 211 -24.64 -20.51 39.59
C ALA A 211 -26.14 -20.73 39.77
N TYR A 212 -26.56 -22.00 39.86
CA TYR A 212 -27.96 -22.41 39.98
C TYR A 212 -28.07 -23.78 40.67
N PRO A 213 -29.27 -24.15 41.18
CA PRO A 213 -29.51 -25.46 41.76
C PRO A 213 -29.32 -26.61 40.77
N ALA A 214 -29.09 -27.82 41.28
CA ALA A 214 -28.86 -29.01 40.45
C ALA A 214 -29.99 -29.30 39.44
N SER A 215 -31.23 -28.89 39.74
CA SER A 215 -32.40 -29.03 38.85
C SER A 215 -32.30 -28.23 37.56
N GLU A 216 -31.51 -27.15 37.53
CA GLU A 216 -31.35 -26.29 36.35
C GLU A 216 -30.13 -26.66 35.49
N ARG A 217 -29.37 -27.70 35.86
CA ARG A 217 -28.12 -28.07 35.17
C ARG A 217 -28.30 -28.39 33.70
N GLU A 218 -29.36 -29.10 33.33
CA GLU A 218 -29.64 -29.42 31.92
C GLU A 218 -30.01 -28.18 31.09
N ASN A 219 -30.49 -27.12 31.73
CA ASN A 219 -30.86 -25.89 31.03
C ASN A 219 -29.63 -25.11 30.55
N PHE A 220 -28.48 -25.23 31.21
CA PHE A 220 -27.31 -24.36 31.00
C PHE A 220 -25.96 -25.10 30.98
N GLY A 221 -25.96 -26.43 30.74
CA GLY A 221 -24.80 -27.29 30.93
C GLY A 221 -23.93 -27.56 29.69
N TYR A 222 -24.37 -27.25 28.47
CA TYR A 222 -23.70 -27.69 27.24
C TYR A 222 -22.50 -26.84 26.85
N THR A 223 -22.68 -25.53 26.72
CA THR A 223 -21.59 -24.61 26.35
C THR A 223 -21.49 -23.45 27.31
N SER A 224 -20.30 -22.89 27.45
CA SER A 224 -20.08 -21.67 28.22
C SER A 224 -19.19 -20.69 27.46
N LEU A 225 -19.30 -19.40 27.75
CA LEU A 225 -18.36 -18.34 27.38
C LEU A 225 -18.19 -17.40 28.58
N VAL A 226 -16.96 -17.30 29.09
CA VAL A 226 -16.63 -16.42 30.24
C VAL A 226 -15.94 -15.15 29.75
N VAL A 227 -16.46 -14.00 30.17
CA VAL A 227 -15.90 -12.67 29.91
C VAL A 227 -15.61 -12.01 31.26
N LYS A 228 -14.36 -11.61 31.48
CA LYS A 228 -13.94 -10.92 32.70
C LYS A 228 -14.33 -9.43 32.63
N SER A 229 -14.78 -8.89 33.74
CA SER A 229 -15.04 -7.47 34.00
C SER A 229 -14.21 -7.01 35.22
N GLU A 230 -14.14 -5.70 35.45
CA GLU A 230 -13.43 -5.11 36.61
C GLU A 230 -13.91 -5.69 37.95
N LYS A 231 -15.22 -5.95 38.09
CA LYS A 231 -15.84 -6.36 39.36
C LYS A 231 -16.13 -7.86 39.46
N GLY A 232 -15.92 -8.62 38.38
CA GLY A 232 -16.25 -10.05 38.36
C GLY A 232 -16.23 -10.70 36.99
N PHE A 233 -17.02 -11.76 36.81
CA PHE A 233 -17.07 -12.55 35.59
C PHE A 233 -18.49 -12.67 35.07
N TYR A 234 -18.69 -12.33 33.80
CA TYR A 234 -19.92 -12.64 33.07
C TYR A 234 -19.76 -13.99 32.40
N GLN A 235 -20.79 -14.82 32.47
CA GLN A 235 -20.79 -16.15 31.90
C GLN A 235 -22.07 -16.37 31.09
N LEU A 236 -21.91 -16.48 29.77
CA LEU A 236 -22.96 -16.99 28.90
C LEU A 236 -22.97 -18.52 29.01
N ARG A 237 -24.14 -19.11 29.18
CA ARG A 237 -24.32 -20.56 29.28
C ARG A 237 -25.48 -21.01 28.42
N ASN A 238 -25.29 -22.10 27.68
CA ASN A 238 -26.34 -22.72 26.89
C ASN A 238 -26.53 -24.19 27.27
N GLY A 239 -27.78 -24.64 27.26
CA GLY A 239 -28.20 -26.03 27.38
C GLY A 239 -29.49 -26.21 26.59
N ARG A 240 -30.58 -26.60 27.28
CA ARG A 240 -31.95 -26.45 26.72
C ARG A 240 -32.37 -24.98 26.57
N LYS A 241 -31.77 -24.09 27.36
CA LYS A 241 -32.01 -22.65 27.38
C LYS A 241 -30.69 -21.89 27.23
N GLY A 242 -30.76 -20.63 26.88
CA GLY A 242 -29.65 -19.69 26.92
C GLY A 242 -29.75 -18.79 28.14
N GLY A 243 -28.66 -18.53 28.84
CA GLY A 243 -28.66 -17.65 30.01
C GLY A 243 -27.37 -16.87 30.18
N LEU A 244 -27.49 -15.64 30.70
CA LEU A 244 -26.36 -14.81 31.11
C LEU A 244 -26.33 -14.71 32.63
N PHE A 245 -25.18 -15.06 33.19
CA PHE A 245 -24.93 -15.06 34.62
C PHE A 245 -23.76 -14.12 34.95
N TYR A 246 -23.79 -13.52 36.12
CA TYR A 246 -22.70 -12.71 36.66
C TYR A 246 -22.23 -13.28 37.99
N PHE A 247 -20.93 -13.51 38.10
CA PHE A 247 -20.27 -13.95 39.33
C PHE A 247 -19.45 -12.82 39.92
N ASN A 248 -19.76 -12.45 41.16
CA ASN A 248 -18.97 -11.50 41.94
C ASN A 248 -17.97 -12.26 42.83
N PRO A 249 -16.65 -12.17 42.58
CA PRO A 249 -15.65 -12.88 43.38
C PRO A 249 -15.50 -12.36 44.81
N GLN A 250 -15.78 -11.07 45.05
CA GLN A 250 -15.67 -10.46 46.39
C GLN A 250 -16.75 -11.01 47.33
N ASN A 251 -18.00 -11.02 46.86
CA ASN A 251 -19.15 -11.50 47.65
C ASN A 251 -19.39 -13.00 47.49
N ARG A 252 -18.75 -13.63 46.50
CA ARG A 252 -18.90 -15.06 46.14
C ARG A 252 -20.34 -15.42 45.78
N THR A 253 -21.05 -14.51 45.12
CA THR A 253 -22.46 -14.65 44.74
C THR A 253 -22.63 -14.68 43.24
N TRP A 254 -23.60 -15.47 42.79
CA TRP A 254 -24.07 -15.51 41.42
C TRP A 254 -25.37 -14.71 41.27
N GLN A 255 -25.53 -14.08 40.13
CA GLN A 255 -26.76 -13.39 39.72
C GLN A 255 -27.11 -13.82 38.30
N LYS A 256 -28.36 -14.27 38.08
CA LYS A 256 -28.90 -14.50 36.73
C LYS A 256 -29.41 -13.15 36.19
N LEU A 257 -28.88 -12.71 35.05
CA LEU A 257 -29.19 -11.41 34.45
C LEU A 257 -30.19 -11.53 33.31
N PHE A 258 -30.13 -12.63 32.56
CA PHE A 258 -30.90 -12.84 31.35
C PHE A 258 -31.11 -14.33 31.10
N GLU A 259 -32.27 -14.71 30.57
CA GLU A 259 -32.63 -16.08 30.20
C GLU A 259 -33.51 -16.05 28.96
N GLN A 260 -33.30 -16.99 28.05
CA GLN A 260 -34.08 -17.20 26.84
C GLN A 260 -34.30 -18.70 26.61
N ASP A 261 -35.39 -19.05 25.95
CA ASP A 261 -35.75 -20.44 25.63
C ASP A 261 -35.02 -21.00 24.39
N TYR A 262 -34.02 -20.29 23.90
CA TYR A 262 -33.16 -20.68 22.78
C TYR A 262 -31.69 -20.41 23.09
N THR A 263 -30.79 -21.00 22.31
CA THR A 263 -29.34 -20.86 22.50
C THR A 263 -28.85 -19.48 22.06
N LEU A 264 -27.93 -18.91 22.83
CA LEU A 264 -27.26 -17.65 22.56
C LEU A 264 -25.88 -17.91 21.95
N ASN A 265 -25.43 -17.03 21.06
CA ASN A 265 -24.23 -17.29 20.25
C ASN A 265 -22.97 -16.75 20.92
N THR A 266 -22.86 -15.44 21.13
CA THR A 266 -21.69 -14.80 21.76
C THR A 266 -22.12 -13.69 22.72
N LEU A 267 -21.18 -13.32 23.60
CA LEU A 267 -21.33 -12.27 24.60
C LEU A 267 -20.13 -11.32 24.52
N ILE A 268 -20.40 -10.03 24.51
CA ILE A 268 -19.40 -8.98 24.74
C ILE A 268 -19.87 -8.05 25.83
N VAL A 269 -18.92 -7.62 26.64
CA VAL A 269 -19.11 -6.59 27.64
C VAL A 269 -18.21 -5.42 27.27
N THR A 270 -18.80 -4.23 27.20
CA THR A 270 -18.08 -2.98 26.94
C THR A 270 -16.98 -2.74 27.99
N PRO A 271 -15.86 -2.07 27.66
CA PRO A 271 -14.72 -1.91 28.59
C PRO A 271 -15.10 -1.34 29.97
N GLN A 272 -16.01 -0.37 30.07
CA GLN A 272 -16.48 0.17 31.36
C GLN A 272 -17.64 -0.63 32.00
N SER A 273 -17.95 -1.83 31.48
CA SER A 273 -19.04 -2.70 31.95
C SER A 273 -20.40 -1.99 32.02
N GLU A 274 -20.69 -1.12 31.04
CA GLU A 274 -21.95 -0.38 30.99
C GLU A 274 -23.02 -1.16 30.24
N LYS A 275 -22.65 -1.72 29.09
CA LYS A 275 -23.54 -2.51 28.24
C LYS A 275 -22.94 -3.88 27.94
N ALA A 276 -23.80 -4.88 27.83
CA ALA A 276 -23.52 -6.21 27.30
C ALA A 276 -24.29 -6.44 26.00
N TYR A 277 -23.60 -6.92 24.98
CA TYR A 277 -24.17 -7.31 23.70
C TYR A 277 -24.21 -8.83 23.63
N VAL A 278 -25.39 -9.39 23.38
CA VAL A 278 -25.61 -10.85 23.31
C VAL A 278 -26.20 -11.19 21.94
N SER A 279 -25.44 -11.92 21.12
CA SER A 279 -25.89 -12.31 19.78
C SER A 279 -26.79 -13.54 19.79
N CYS A 280 -27.73 -13.62 18.85
CA CYS A 280 -28.68 -14.72 18.75
C CYS A 280 -29.10 -15.04 17.30
N TYR A 281 -29.99 -16.03 17.15
CA TYR A 281 -30.48 -16.51 15.86
C TYR A 281 -31.26 -15.45 15.05
N HIS A 282 -31.81 -14.43 15.72
CA HIS A 282 -32.57 -13.35 15.09
C HIS A 282 -32.08 -11.99 15.61
N GLY A 283 -30.89 -11.55 15.18
CA GLY A 283 -30.32 -10.29 15.64
C GLY A 283 -29.61 -10.41 16.98
N PHE A 284 -29.75 -9.41 17.86
CA PHE A 284 -29.03 -9.37 19.14
C PHE A 284 -29.74 -8.58 20.23
N TRP A 285 -29.32 -8.81 21.47
CA TRP A 285 -29.78 -8.10 22.66
C TRP A 285 -28.71 -7.13 23.15
N ILE A 286 -29.17 -5.97 23.61
CA ILE A 286 -28.39 -5.00 24.36
C ILE A 286 -28.93 -5.01 25.78
N ILE A 287 -28.05 -5.23 26.75
CA ILE A 287 -28.39 -5.25 28.17
C ILE A 287 -27.57 -4.15 28.84
N ASP A 288 -28.24 -3.15 29.40
CA ASP A 288 -27.59 -2.17 30.26
C ASP A 288 -27.34 -2.81 31.62
N LEU A 289 -26.06 -2.86 32.00
CA LEU A 289 -25.58 -3.56 33.19
C LEU A 289 -25.73 -2.72 34.46
N LYS A 290 -26.02 -1.42 34.36
CA LYS A 290 -26.23 -0.52 35.50
C LYS A 290 -27.69 -0.55 35.96
N ASN A 291 -28.64 -0.43 35.04
CA ASN A 291 -30.07 -0.39 35.36
C ASN A 291 -30.81 -1.72 35.10
N GLY A 292 -30.20 -2.65 34.34
CA GLY A 292 -30.79 -3.94 33.99
C GLY A 292 -31.79 -3.88 32.82
N GLU A 293 -31.88 -2.75 32.12
CA GLU A 293 -32.76 -2.61 30.95
C GLU A 293 -32.28 -3.49 29.79
N GLN A 294 -33.23 -4.09 29.09
CA GLN A 294 -33.00 -5.04 28.01
C GLN A 294 -33.68 -4.53 26.75
N GLN A 295 -32.91 -4.43 25.67
CA GLN A 295 -33.38 -4.03 24.36
C GLN A 295 -33.06 -5.12 23.34
N TYR A 296 -34.03 -5.47 22.52
CA TYR A 296 -33.89 -6.47 21.46
C TYR A 296 -33.89 -5.81 20.09
N ILE A 297 -32.92 -6.17 19.26
CA ILE A 297 -32.76 -5.68 17.88
C ILE A 297 -32.90 -6.87 16.92
N PRO A 298 -34.11 -7.11 16.35
CA PRO A 298 -34.38 -8.27 15.50
C PRO A 298 -33.98 -8.09 14.02
N VAL A 299 -33.91 -6.85 13.55
CA VAL A 299 -33.67 -6.50 12.15
C VAL A 299 -32.63 -5.38 12.11
N LEU A 300 -31.65 -5.53 11.23
CA LEU A 300 -30.55 -4.59 11.05
C LEU A 300 -30.77 -3.81 9.77
N GLU A 301 -30.68 -2.49 9.84
CA GLU A 301 -30.81 -1.63 8.65
C GLU A 301 -29.43 -1.33 8.06
N THR A 302 -29.29 -1.50 6.75
CA THR A 302 -28.06 -1.12 6.04
C THR A 302 -28.18 0.29 5.49
N LYS A 303 -27.04 0.94 5.21
CA LYS A 303 -26.98 2.25 4.55
C LYS A 303 -27.87 2.38 3.29
N LYS A 304 -28.10 1.28 2.57
CA LYS A 304 -28.93 1.27 1.35
C LYS A 304 -30.44 1.15 1.64
N GLY A 305 -30.87 1.31 2.89
CA GLY A 305 -32.26 1.11 3.32
C GLY A 305 -32.72 -0.34 3.29
N GLN A 306 -31.80 -1.31 3.11
CA GLN A 306 -32.16 -2.71 3.12
C GLN A 306 -32.24 -3.22 4.56
N LEU A 307 -33.41 -3.76 4.90
CA LEU A 307 -33.64 -4.46 6.15
C LEU A 307 -33.07 -5.88 6.08
N VAL A 308 -32.18 -6.19 7.02
CA VAL A 308 -31.46 -7.44 7.13
C VAL A 308 -31.92 -8.17 8.37
N SER A 309 -32.75 -9.19 8.19
CA SER A 309 -33.01 -10.18 9.22
C SER A 309 -32.14 -11.41 8.96
N THR A 310 -31.18 -11.65 9.84
CA THR A 310 -30.27 -12.81 9.78
C THR A 310 -29.78 -13.17 11.17
N GLU A 311 -29.23 -14.38 11.29
CA GLU A 311 -28.52 -14.80 12.49
C GLU A 311 -27.24 -13.97 12.66
N VAL A 312 -27.08 -13.42 13.86
CA VAL A 312 -25.85 -12.77 14.28
C VAL A 312 -25.00 -13.81 14.99
N SER A 313 -23.94 -14.24 14.31
CA SER A 313 -23.03 -15.24 14.84
C SER A 313 -22.16 -14.65 15.94
N THR A 314 -21.63 -13.45 15.72
CA THR A 314 -20.72 -12.78 16.66
C THR A 314 -20.85 -11.27 16.56
N ILE A 315 -20.61 -10.59 17.66
CA ILE A 315 -20.46 -9.13 17.71
C ILE A 315 -19.01 -8.86 18.14
N PHE A 316 -18.49 -7.65 17.94
CA PHE A 316 -17.22 -7.17 18.50
C PHE A 316 -17.23 -5.64 18.57
N GLN A 317 -16.72 -5.06 19.65
CA GLN A 317 -16.50 -3.61 19.72
C GLN A 317 -14.99 -3.35 19.57
N ASP A 318 -14.62 -2.58 18.54
CA ASP A 318 -13.24 -2.16 18.34
C ASP A 318 -12.82 -1.06 19.33
N ALA A 319 -11.52 -0.81 19.43
CA ALA A 319 -10.97 0.24 20.30
C ALA A 319 -11.33 1.68 19.89
N GLN A 320 -11.86 1.90 18.68
CA GLN A 320 -12.40 3.19 18.26
C GLN A 320 -13.85 3.37 18.74
N GLY A 321 -14.48 2.32 19.27
CA GLY A 321 -15.87 2.32 19.73
C GLY A 321 -16.87 1.78 18.69
N GLY A 322 -16.38 1.35 17.53
CA GLY A 322 -17.17 0.80 16.44
C GLY A 322 -17.65 -0.62 16.73
N LEU A 323 -18.89 -0.89 16.36
CA LEU A 323 -19.56 -2.17 16.51
C LEU A 323 -19.46 -2.97 15.21
N TRP A 324 -18.70 -4.05 15.26
CA TRP A 324 -18.65 -5.08 14.23
C TRP A 324 -19.68 -6.16 14.55
N VAL A 325 -20.43 -6.59 13.55
CA VAL A 325 -21.48 -7.61 13.64
C VAL A 325 -21.21 -8.64 12.55
N GLY A 326 -20.77 -9.83 12.96
CA GLY A 326 -20.62 -10.99 12.10
C GLY A 326 -21.95 -11.69 11.90
N THR A 327 -22.30 -11.94 10.66
CA THR A 327 -23.53 -12.65 10.30
C THR A 327 -23.24 -14.07 9.85
N PHE A 328 -24.27 -14.92 9.89
CA PHE A 328 -24.13 -16.30 9.45
C PHE A 328 -23.88 -16.44 7.93
N ASN A 329 -24.43 -15.55 7.09
CA ASN A 329 -24.38 -15.68 5.63
C ASN A 329 -24.32 -14.37 4.83
N ARG A 330 -24.18 -13.21 5.46
CA ARG A 330 -24.15 -11.89 4.79
C ARG A 330 -22.84 -11.13 5.02
N GLY A 331 -21.82 -11.79 5.55
CA GLY A 331 -20.53 -11.18 5.87
C GLY A 331 -20.58 -10.38 7.18
N LEU A 332 -19.91 -9.24 7.17
CA LEU A 332 -19.77 -8.32 8.29
C LEU A 332 -20.67 -7.10 8.09
N LEU A 333 -21.18 -6.60 9.20
CA LEU A 333 -21.87 -5.32 9.30
C LEU A 333 -21.11 -4.45 10.30
N TYR A 334 -20.74 -3.25 9.90
CA TYR A 334 -20.01 -2.30 10.74
C TYR A 334 -20.86 -1.07 11.03
N HIS A 335 -20.89 -0.63 12.28
CA HIS A 335 -21.57 0.58 12.72
C HIS A 335 -20.69 1.37 13.69
N HIS A 336 -20.70 2.70 13.59
CA HIS A 336 -20.01 3.58 14.51
C HIS A 336 -20.83 4.87 14.62
N PRO A 337 -21.07 5.45 15.81
CA PRO A 337 -21.90 6.65 15.96
C PRO A 337 -21.41 7.88 15.19
N ALA A 338 -20.10 7.97 14.97
CA ALA A 338 -19.49 9.03 14.15
C ALA A 338 -19.47 8.73 12.62
N MET A 339 -19.96 7.57 12.18
CA MET A 339 -20.30 7.36 10.75
C MET A 339 -21.64 8.04 10.45
N HIS A 340 -21.91 8.31 9.18
CA HIS A 340 -23.19 8.88 8.74
C HIS A 340 -23.53 10.22 9.40
N LYS A 341 -22.51 11.07 9.62
CA LYS A 341 -22.70 12.48 10.04
C LYS A 341 -23.66 13.23 9.13
N LEU A 342 -23.70 12.83 7.87
CA LEU A 342 -24.61 13.32 6.85
C LEU A 342 -25.76 12.33 6.68
N LEU A 343 -26.99 12.82 6.85
CA LEU A 343 -28.18 12.03 6.56
C LEU A 343 -28.51 12.14 5.08
N ASN A 344 -28.42 11.02 4.36
CA ASN A 344 -28.81 10.94 2.96
C ASN A 344 -30.29 10.58 2.83
N VAL A 345 -31.07 11.45 2.20
CA VAL A 345 -32.44 11.16 1.77
C VAL A 345 -32.40 10.80 0.28
N SER A 346 -32.37 9.49 0.02
CA SER A 346 -32.29 8.95 -1.33
C SER A 346 -33.63 9.02 -2.08
N ARG A 347 -33.57 8.83 -3.39
CA ARG A 347 -34.71 8.68 -4.30
C ARG A 347 -35.85 7.81 -3.77
N THR A 348 -35.58 6.71 -3.05
CA THR A 348 -36.63 5.81 -2.54
C THR A 348 -37.57 6.47 -1.53
N SER A 349 -37.15 7.58 -0.93
CA SER A 349 -37.98 8.37 -0.01
C SER A 349 -38.93 9.32 -0.73
N PHE A 350 -38.78 9.50 -2.04
CA PHE A 350 -39.66 10.35 -2.84
C PHE A 350 -40.90 9.57 -3.29
N PRO A 351 -42.12 10.12 -3.14
CA PRO A 351 -43.35 9.46 -3.57
C PRO A 351 -43.56 9.61 -5.09
N VAL A 352 -42.61 9.10 -5.88
CA VAL A 352 -42.60 9.11 -7.35
C VAL A 352 -42.39 7.70 -7.89
N SER A 353 -42.73 7.48 -9.17
CA SER A 353 -42.47 6.19 -9.80
C SER A 353 -40.95 5.97 -9.96
N PRO A 354 -40.47 4.72 -9.94
CA PRO A 354 -39.04 4.42 -10.10
C PRO A 354 -38.41 4.95 -11.40
N GLU A 355 -39.21 5.26 -12.43
CA GLU A 355 -38.77 5.75 -13.73
C GLU A 355 -38.71 7.29 -13.85
N GLU A 356 -39.24 8.04 -12.89
CA GLU A 356 -39.32 9.52 -12.97
C GLU A 356 -38.09 10.18 -12.32
N ASP A 357 -37.24 10.86 -13.08
CA ASP A 357 -36.03 11.52 -12.55
C ASP A 357 -36.34 12.49 -11.38
N VAL A 358 -35.50 12.44 -10.33
CA VAL A 358 -35.61 13.30 -9.15
C VAL A 358 -34.34 14.13 -9.07
N THR A 359 -34.48 15.46 -9.12
CA THR A 359 -33.37 16.38 -8.93
C THR A 359 -33.79 17.48 -7.99
N VAL A 360 -33.08 17.64 -6.87
CA VAL A 360 -33.43 18.67 -5.90
C VAL A 360 -32.71 19.97 -6.27
N GLU A 361 -33.48 20.95 -6.74
CA GLU A 361 -32.95 22.19 -7.32
C GLU A 361 -32.83 23.31 -6.28
N ALA A 362 -33.78 23.38 -5.34
CA ALA A 362 -33.86 24.45 -4.35
C ALA A 362 -34.58 24.00 -3.08
N PHE A 363 -34.27 24.67 -1.97
CA PHE A 363 -34.96 24.55 -0.69
C PHE A 363 -35.44 25.92 -0.23
N ALA A 364 -36.48 25.93 0.60
CA ALA A 364 -36.97 27.11 1.28
C ALA A 364 -37.64 26.72 2.60
N GLU A 365 -37.61 27.63 3.56
CA GLU A 365 -38.33 27.51 4.83
C GLU A 365 -39.48 28.53 4.85
N ASP A 366 -40.59 28.19 5.52
CA ASP A 366 -41.66 29.13 5.82
C ASP A 366 -41.52 29.74 7.22
N ASP A 367 -42.37 30.72 7.55
CA ASP A 367 -42.36 31.37 8.87
C ASP A 367 -42.72 30.41 10.03
N ASP A 368 -43.32 29.26 9.71
CA ASP A 368 -43.70 28.20 10.66
C ASP A 368 -42.62 27.10 10.78
N HIS A 369 -41.43 27.32 10.21
CA HIS A 369 -40.28 26.40 10.20
C HIS A 369 -40.47 25.10 9.41
N HIS A 370 -41.42 25.05 8.48
CA HIS A 370 -41.55 23.94 7.54
C HIS A 370 -40.56 24.08 6.40
N ILE A 371 -39.88 22.97 6.11
CA ILE A 371 -38.92 22.90 5.00
C ILE A 371 -39.61 22.39 3.75
N TYR A 372 -39.51 23.18 2.69
CA TYR A 372 -39.96 22.85 1.35
C TYR A 372 -38.77 22.64 0.42
N LEU A 373 -38.90 21.70 -0.51
CA LEU A 373 -37.94 21.47 -1.57
C LEU A 373 -38.63 21.40 -2.92
N LYS A 374 -37.92 21.82 -3.96
CA LYS A 374 -38.39 21.78 -5.34
C LYS A 374 -37.61 20.74 -6.13
N SER A 375 -38.35 19.88 -6.84
CA SER A 375 -37.81 18.96 -7.81
C SER A 375 -38.56 19.13 -9.13
N HIS A 376 -37.89 19.70 -10.13
CA HIS A 376 -38.50 20.07 -11.41
C HIS A 376 -39.76 20.93 -11.24
N SER A 377 -40.93 20.38 -11.60
CA SER A 377 -42.23 21.04 -11.52
C SER A 377 -42.99 20.76 -10.21
N LYS A 378 -42.47 19.87 -9.35
CA LYS A 378 -43.13 19.44 -8.11
C LYS A 378 -42.45 20.07 -6.89
N ILE A 379 -43.26 20.36 -5.87
CA ILE A 379 -42.81 20.86 -4.57
C ILE A 379 -43.17 19.84 -3.52
N TYR A 380 -42.23 19.56 -2.62
CA TYR A 380 -42.41 18.63 -1.51
C TYR A 380 -42.19 19.36 -0.19
N GLN A 381 -42.95 18.97 0.83
CA GLN A 381 -42.74 19.38 2.21
C GLN A 381 -42.10 18.22 2.97
N LEU A 382 -41.00 18.51 3.68
CA LEU A 382 -40.35 17.56 4.57
C LEU A 382 -41.08 17.56 5.91
N THR A 383 -41.70 16.43 6.26
CA THR A 383 -42.40 16.25 7.53
C THR A 383 -41.88 15.01 8.25
N THR A 384 -42.17 14.87 9.54
CA THR A 384 -41.84 13.66 10.31
C THR A 384 -43.11 12.87 10.58
N ASP A 385 -43.05 11.55 10.40
CA ASP A 385 -44.15 10.64 10.70
C ASP A 385 -44.33 10.43 12.21
N LYS A 386 -45.30 9.58 12.58
CA LYS A 386 -45.62 9.25 13.98
C LYS A 386 -44.53 8.42 14.66
N GLU A 387 -43.64 7.79 13.90
CA GLU A 387 -42.50 6.98 14.36
C GLU A 387 -41.20 7.80 14.40
N GLY A 388 -41.24 9.07 13.95
CA GLY A 388 -40.11 10.00 13.90
C GLY A 388 -39.30 9.95 12.60
N ALA A 389 -39.71 9.15 11.61
CA ALA A 389 -39.04 9.08 10.32
C ALA A 389 -39.41 10.27 9.43
N ARG A 390 -38.43 10.80 8.68
CA ARG A 390 -38.65 11.93 7.76
C ARG A 390 -39.30 11.45 6.47
N ILE A 391 -40.43 12.05 6.11
CA ILE A 391 -41.23 11.74 4.91
C ILE A 391 -41.42 12.98 4.05
N LEU A 392 -41.51 12.77 2.74
CA LEU A 392 -41.77 13.83 1.76
C LEU A 392 -43.22 13.78 1.31
N VAL A 393 -43.94 14.88 1.49
CA VAL A 393 -45.34 15.01 1.07
C VAL A 393 -45.42 16.00 -0.09
N PRO A 394 -46.02 15.63 -1.24
CA PRO A 394 -46.18 16.56 -2.36
C PRO A 394 -47.19 17.65 -2.00
N VAL A 395 -46.83 18.90 -2.27
CA VAL A 395 -47.65 20.08 -1.96
C VAL A 395 -47.86 20.91 -3.22
N SER A 396 -49.08 21.43 -3.38
CA SER A 396 -49.41 22.31 -4.51
C SER A 396 -48.73 23.68 -4.35
N ALA A 397 -48.25 24.25 -5.46
CA ALA A 397 -47.67 25.60 -5.45
C ALA A 397 -48.64 26.70 -4.97
N SER A 398 -49.95 26.43 -4.97
CA SER A 398 -50.99 27.34 -4.47
C SER A 398 -51.15 27.34 -2.94
N SER A 399 -50.63 26.34 -2.23
CA SER A 399 -50.74 26.22 -0.76
C SER A 399 -49.53 26.77 -0.02
N ILE A 400 -48.49 27.20 -0.73
CA ILE A 400 -47.29 27.80 -0.14
C ILE A 400 -47.38 29.33 -0.21
N SER A 401 -46.69 30.02 0.72
CA SER A 401 -46.61 31.47 0.71
C SER A 401 -45.94 31.96 -0.60
N THR A 402 -46.29 33.17 -1.03
CA THR A 402 -45.71 33.77 -2.25
C THR A 402 -44.21 34.04 -2.09
N GLU A 403 -43.72 34.22 -0.86
CA GLU A 403 -42.31 34.42 -0.54
C GLU A 403 -41.52 33.11 -0.64
N THR A 404 -42.03 32.03 -0.04
CA THR A 404 -41.46 30.67 -0.15
C THR A 404 -41.47 30.20 -1.60
N ALA A 405 -42.55 30.44 -2.34
CA ALA A 405 -42.63 30.13 -3.77
C ALA A 405 -41.61 30.91 -4.60
N ARG A 406 -41.32 32.17 -4.23
CA ARG A 406 -40.26 32.97 -4.89
C ARG A 406 -38.88 32.44 -4.55
N ALA A 407 -38.63 32.05 -3.30
CA ALA A 407 -37.36 31.48 -2.87
C ALA A 407 -37.04 30.19 -3.63
N LEU A 408 -38.02 29.27 -3.75
CA LEU A 408 -37.89 28.02 -4.52
C LEU A 408 -37.71 28.22 -6.03
N ASN A 409 -38.07 29.40 -6.56
CA ASN A 409 -37.97 29.72 -7.99
C ASN A 409 -36.83 30.69 -8.31
N ARG A 410 -35.99 31.06 -7.33
CA ARG A 410 -34.72 31.76 -7.64
C ARG A 410 -33.88 30.80 -8.48
N GLY A 411 -33.62 31.19 -9.73
CA GLY A 411 -32.91 30.34 -10.68
C GLY A 411 -31.47 30.06 -10.25
N SER A 412 -31.05 28.81 -10.38
CA SER A 412 -29.68 28.32 -10.21
C SER A 412 -28.79 28.70 -11.39
N GLY A 413 -28.68 30.01 -11.68
CA GLY A 413 -27.83 30.52 -12.75
C GLY A 413 -26.45 30.94 -12.25
N ASN A 414 -25.48 31.01 -13.17
CA ASN A 414 -24.17 31.55 -12.86
C ASN A 414 -24.26 33.00 -12.36
N GLN A 415 -23.47 33.29 -11.34
CA GLN A 415 -23.36 34.62 -10.74
C GLN A 415 -22.19 35.36 -11.37
N SER A 416 -22.34 36.67 -11.61
CA SER A 416 -21.28 37.49 -12.20
C SER A 416 -20.53 38.25 -11.10
N TYR A 417 -19.21 38.12 -11.07
CA TYR A 417 -18.33 38.88 -10.18
C TYR A 417 -17.06 39.26 -10.96
N ARG A 418 -16.61 40.52 -10.85
CA ARG A 418 -15.41 41.04 -11.57
C ARG A 418 -15.37 40.70 -13.08
N ASN A 419 -16.51 40.80 -13.78
CA ASN A 419 -16.66 40.47 -15.21
C ASN A 419 -16.41 38.99 -15.57
N GLN A 420 -16.41 38.08 -14.58
CA GLN A 420 -16.34 36.64 -14.78
C GLN A 420 -17.60 35.96 -14.24
N SER A 421 -17.91 34.80 -14.82
CA SER A 421 -19.10 34.02 -14.50
C SER A 421 -18.70 32.85 -13.60
N TYR A 422 -19.30 32.80 -12.42
CA TYR A 422 -19.03 31.81 -11.37
C TYR A 422 -20.26 30.93 -11.15
N THR A 423 -20.04 29.66 -10.81
CA THR A 423 -21.13 28.73 -10.51
C THR A 423 -21.79 29.07 -9.17
N ALA A 424 -21.00 29.55 -8.22
CA ALA A 424 -21.44 29.98 -6.89
C ALA A 424 -20.57 31.12 -6.36
N LEU A 425 -21.16 32.02 -5.56
CA LEU A 425 -20.46 33.11 -4.89
C LEU A 425 -20.95 33.20 -3.44
N CYS A 426 -20.02 33.29 -2.49
CA CYS A 426 -20.32 33.51 -1.09
C CYS A 426 -19.31 34.53 -0.53
N THR A 427 -19.80 35.58 0.12
CA THR A 427 -18.94 36.49 0.89
C THR A 427 -19.08 36.12 2.34
N ASP A 428 -17.97 35.77 2.97
CA ASP A 428 -17.94 35.34 4.36
C ASP A 428 -18.05 36.53 5.34
N SER A 429 -18.28 36.21 6.61
CA SER A 429 -18.34 37.16 7.72
C SER A 429 -17.09 38.03 7.90
N ARG A 430 -15.94 37.63 7.33
CA ARG A 430 -14.67 38.38 7.36
C ARG A 430 -14.54 39.37 6.20
N GLY A 431 -15.44 39.29 5.22
CA GLY A 431 -15.40 40.08 3.99
C GLY A 431 -14.61 39.43 2.86
N TRP A 432 -14.15 38.18 3.01
CA TRP A 432 -13.52 37.45 1.90
C TRP A 432 -14.59 36.86 0.99
N THR A 433 -14.37 36.98 -0.32
CA THR A 433 -15.28 36.42 -1.32
C THR A 433 -14.74 35.09 -1.85
N TRP A 434 -15.53 34.04 -1.68
CA TRP A 434 -15.31 32.70 -2.20
C TRP A 434 -16.13 32.52 -3.47
N ALA A 435 -15.46 32.17 -4.56
CA ALA A 435 -16.08 32.02 -5.87
C ALA A 435 -15.83 30.62 -6.43
N GLY A 436 -16.90 29.87 -6.68
CA GLY A 436 -16.86 28.55 -7.27
C GLY A 436 -16.80 28.62 -8.79
N THR A 437 -15.97 27.79 -9.40
CA THR A 437 -15.87 27.65 -10.86
C THR A 437 -16.11 26.19 -11.27
N ALA A 438 -16.19 25.97 -12.58
CA ALA A 438 -16.16 24.62 -13.14
C ALA A 438 -14.82 23.90 -12.93
N ASP A 439 -13.75 24.62 -12.57
CA ASP A 439 -12.41 24.07 -12.40
C ASP A 439 -11.66 24.75 -11.25
N GLY A 440 -12.19 24.59 -10.05
CA GLY A 440 -11.56 25.02 -8.79
C GLY A 440 -12.37 26.05 -8.01
N LEU A 441 -11.83 26.39 -6.84
CA LEU A 441 -12.36 27.39 -5.92
C LEU A 441 -11.41 28.59 -5.86
N GLU A 442 -11.93 29.78 -6.12
CA GLU A 442 -11.17 31.03 -6.06
C GLU A 442 -11.49 31.81 -4.77
N LEU A 443 -10.45 32.31 -4.11
CA LEU A 443 -10.55 33.15 -2.93
C LEU A 443 -10.03 34.56 -3.22
N PHE A 444 -10.90 35.54 -2.97
CA PHE A 444 -10.59 36.97 -3.01
C PHE A 444 -10.57 37.52 -1.58
N THR A 445 -9.40 37.93 -1.12
CA THR A 445 -9.21 38.53 0.22
C THR A 445 -9.30 40.05 0.22
N ASP A 446 -9.49 40.68 -0.94
CA ASP A 446 -9.64 42.13 -1.06
C ASP A 446 -11.12 42.51 -1.18
N ASN A 447 -11.53 43.52 -0.41
CA ASN A 447 -12.89 44.02 -0.29
C ASN A 447 -13.36 44.83 -1.53
N GLY A 448 -12.74 44.62 -2.69
CA GLY A 448 -13.08 45.30 -3.95
C GLY A 448 -12.81 46.81 -3.95
N GLN A 449 -11.98 47.31 -3.04
CA GLN A 449 -11.65 48.74 -2.93
C GLN A 449 -10.33 49.12 -3.61
N THR A 450 -9.52 48.16 -4.08
CA THR A 450 -8.36 48.49 -4.90
C THR A 450 -8.78 48.71 -6.37
N PRO A 451 -8.50 49.88 -6.98
CA PRO A 451 -8.85 50.16 -8.38
C PRO A 451 -8.01 49.37 -9.39
N ASP A 452 -7.03 48.61 -8.89
CA ASP A 452 -6.03 47.93 -9.70
C ASP A 452 -6.33 46.43 -9.63
N HIS A 453 -6.85 45.89 -10.73
CA HIS A 453 -7.26 44.49 -10.92
C HIS A 453 -6.08 43.49 -10.87
N THR A 454 -5.04 43.75 -10.07
CA THR A 454 -3.72 43.12 -10.16
C THR A 454 -3.46 42.03 -9.12
N ALA A 455 -4.29 41.88 -8.08
CA ALA A 455 -4.19 40.74 -7.16
C ALA A 455 -4.91 39.52 -7.74
N SER A 456 -4.14 38.56 -8.26
CA SER A 456 -4.66 37.26 -8.70
C SER A 456 -5.32 36.51 -7.53
N PRO A 457 -6.51 35.90 -7.71
CA PRO A 457 -7.15 35.11 -6.66
C PRO A 457 -6.26 33.94 -6.24
N ARG A 458 -6.39 33.52 -4.98
CA ARG A 458 -5.84 32.23 -4.54
C ARG A 458 -6.77 31.14 -5.06
N VAL A 459 -6.25 30.23 -5.89
CA VAL A 459 -7.03 29.14 -6.48
C VAL A 459 -6.73 27.84 -5.75
N PHE A 460 -7.78 27.09 -5.45
CA PHE A 460 -7.70 25.79 -4.81
C PHE A 460 -8.31 24.72 -5.73
N TYR A 461 -7.52 23.68 -5.97
CA TYR A 461 -7.92 22.51 -6.72
C TYR A 461 -8.03 21.29 -5.80
N ARG A 462 -8.41 20.15 -6.38
CA ARG A 462 -8.36 18.84 -5.71
C ARG A 462 -7.01 18.59 -5.06
N GLU A 463 -5.90 18.94 -5.72
CA GLU A 463 -4.52 18.82 -5.21
C GLU A 463 -4.21 19.67 -3.96
N ASN A 464 -5.06 20.65 -3.65
CA ASN A 464 -4.95 21.46 -2.44
C ASN A 464 -5.86 20.94 -1.31
N GLY A 465 -6.62 19.87 -1.57
CA GLY A 465 -7.48 19.22 -0.59
C GLY A 465 -8.97 19.32 -0.89
N LEU A 466 -9.41 19.98 -1.97
CA LEU A 466 -10.82 20.04 -2.35
C LEU A 466 -11.33 18.66 -2.80
N SER A 467 -12.60 18.32 -2.53
CA SER A 467 -13.18 17.02 -2.92
C SER A 467 -13.20 16.79 -4.44
N ASN A 468 -13.58 17.83 -5.20
CA ASN A 468 -13.60 17.84 -6.67
C ASN A 468 -13.45 19.29 -7.17
N ASN A 469 -12.83 19.49 -8.33
CA ASN A 469 -12.64 20.81 -8.93
C ASN A 469 -13.96 21.48 -9.34
N PHE A 470 -14.99 20.71 -9.71
CA PHE A 470 -16.26 21.29 -10.17
C PHE A 470 -17.10 21.74 -8.96
N VAL A 471 -17.08 23.03 -8.66
CA VAL A 471 -17.81 23.61 -7.52
C VAL A 471 -19.25 23.96 -7.93
N GLN A 472 -20.23 23.53 -7.14
CA GLN A 472 -21.66 23.68 -7.45
C GLN A 472 -22.35 24.73 -6.57
N ALA A 473 -22.05 24.77 -5.27
CA ALA A 473 -22.61 25.75 -4.34
C ALA A 473 -21.65 26.04 -3.18
N ILE A 474 -21.78 27.22 -2.58
CA ILE A 474 -21.00 27.67 -1.43
C ILE A 474 -21.94 28.34 -0.42
N ILE A 475 -21.83 28.00 0.85
CA ILE A 475 -22.59 28.62 1.96
C ILE A 475 -21.68 28.78 3.19
N GLU A 476 -21.90 29.83 3.98
CA GLU A 476 -21.32 29.99 5.32
C GLU A 476 -22.38 29.57 6.35
N ASP A 477 -21.99 28.73 7.32
CA ASP A 477 -22.87 28.35 8.42
C ASP A 477 -22.83 29.39 9.56
N LYS A 478 -23.79 29.32 10.49
CA LYS A 478 -23.80 30.16 11.71
C LYS A 478 -22.54 30.08 12.58
N ASN A 479 -21.74 29.02 12.43
CA ASN A 479 -20.48 28.83 13.15
C ASN A 479 -19.28 29.44 12.37
N ASN A 480 -19.54 30.18 11.29
CA ASN A 480 -18.56 30.80 10.38
C ASN A 480 -17.65 29.78 9.66
N ASN A 481 -18.08 28.53 9.52
CA ASN A 481 -17.44 27.57 8.62
C ASN A 481 -18.04 27.70 7.23
N ILE A 482 -17.20 27.55 6.22
CA ILE A 482 -17.65 27.62 4.82
C ILE A 482 -17.79 26.20 4.30
N TRP A 483 -18.93 25.92 3.69
CA TRP A 483 -19.28 24.65 3.10
C TRP A 483 -19.37 24.80 1.59
N VAL A 484 -18.69 23.88 0.89
CA VAL A 484 -18.63 23.85 -0.57
C VAL A 484 -19.17 22.52 -1.05
N THR A 485 -20.21 22.54 -1.87
CA THR A 485 -20.65 21.35 -2.60
C THR A 485 -19.94 21.29 -3.94
N THR A 486 -19.51 20.09 -4.32
CA THR A 486 -18.85 19.85 -5.61
C THR A 486 -19.62 18.80 -6.38
N SER A 487 -19.28 18.53 -7.65
CA SER A 487 -19.91 17.41 -8.38
C SER A 487 -19.71 16.05 -7.70
N ASN A 488 -18.74 15.89 -6.79
CA ASN A 488 -18.60 14.67 -6.02
C ASN A 488 -18.09 14.96 -4.60
N GLY A 489 -19.00 14.95 -3.63
CA GLY A 489 -18.70 15.19 -2.22
C GLY A 489 -18.84 16.65 -1.78
N ILE A 490 -18.74 16.84 -0.46
CA ILE A 490 -18.86 18.14 0.22
C ILE A 490 -17.51 18.45 0.87
N SER A 491 -17.04 19.68 0.76
CA SER A 491 -15.81 20.15 1.41
C SER A 491 -16.14 21.24 2.43
N ARG A 492 -15.72 21.06 3.68
CA ARG A 492 -15.74 22.11 4.72
C ARG A 492 -14.39 22.80 4.77
N ILE A 493 -14.40 24.12 4.71
CA ILE A 493 -13.20 24.94 4.73
C ILE A 493 -12.95 25.43 6.15
N HIS A 494 -11.71 25.24 6.59
CA HIS A 494 -11.19 25.81 7.81
C HIS A 494 -10.11 26.82 7.46
N VAL A 495 -10.10 27.96 8.17
CA VAL A 495 -9.04 28.94 8.02
C VAL A 495 -8.33 29.06 9.35
N HIS A 496 -7.02 28.82 9.32
CA HIS A 496 -6.20 28.95 10.50
C HIS A 496 -6.12 30.41 10.95
N PRO A 497 -6.38 30.69 12.24
CA PRO A 497 -6.42 32.07 12.75
C PRO A 497 -5.06 32.76 12.74
N GLU A 498 -3.95 32.02 12.87
CA GLU A 498 -2.60 32.60 12.99
C GLU A 498 -1.88 32.85 11.66
N ASN A 499 -1.96 31.91 10.71
CA ASN A 499 -1.22 31.97 9.45
C ASN A 499 -2.11 32.19 8.21
N GLN A 500 -3.44 32.28 8.39
CA GLN A 500 -4.42 32.39 7.29
C GLN A 500 -4.30 31.29 6.22
N GLU A 501 -3.75 30.13 6.60
CA GLU A 501 -3.78 28.95 5.75
C GLU A 501 -5.19 28.36 5.70
N VAL A 502 -5.57 27.93 4.51
CA VAL A 502 -6.88 27.37 4.21
C VAL A 502 -6.73 25.85 4.16
N GLY A 503 -7.44 25.15 5.04
CA GLY A 503 -7.52 23.69 5.08
C GLY A 503 -8.92 23.20 4.68
N PHE A 504 -8.99 21.97 4.19
CA PHE A 504 -10.23 21.34 3.72
C PHE A 504 -10.50 20.06 4.49
N THR A 505 -11.74 19.87 4.92
CA THR A 505 -12.27 18.60 5.44
C THR A 505 -13.31 18.08 4.46
N ASN A 506 -13.02 16.98 3.79
CA ASN A 506 -13.92 16.41 2.79
C ASN A 506 -14.84 15.37 3.40
N PHE A 507 -16.10 15.42 2.99
CA PHE A 507 -17.13 14.46 3.32
C PHE A 507 -17.53 13.69 2.06
N ASN A 508 -17.40 12.37 2.15
CA ASN A 508 -17.66 11.45 1.06
C ASN A 508 -18.88 10.57 1.38
N GLN A 509 -19.09 9.56 0.54
CA GLN A 509 -20.17 8.60 0.75
C GLN A 509 -20.07 7.86 2.09
N LEU A 510 -18.88 7.61 2.64
CA LEU A 510 -18.71 6.94 3.94
C LEU A 510 -19.26 7.81 5.08
N ASP A 511 -19.11 9.13 4.99
CA ASP A 511 -19.72 10.07 5.93
C ASP A 511 -21.24 10.26 5.72
N GLY A 512 -21.79 9.72 4.63
CA GLY A 512 -23.21 9.84 4.28
C GLY A 512 -23.52 10.88 3.20
N ALA A 513 -22.51 11.41 2.50
CA ALA A 513 -22.74 12.25 1.33
C ALA A 513 -23.43 11.46 0.19
N LEU A 514 -24.07 12.21 -0.71
CA LEU A 514 -24.80 11.67 -1.85
C LEU A 514 -23.82 11.03 -2.86
N GLU A 515 -24.25 9.94 -3.51
CA GLU A 515 -23.44 9.20 -4.49
C GLU A 515 -23.41 9.85 -5.88
N GLY A 516 -24.44 10.64 -6.20
CA GLY A 516 -24.55 11.43 -7.42
C GLY A 516 -23.94 12.83 -7.31
N GLU A 517 -24.19 13.65 -8.34
CA GLU A 517 -23.70 15.03 -8.36
C GLU A 517 -24.61 15.96 -7.55
N TYR A 518 -23.99 16.92 -6.85
CA TYR A 518 -24.74 18.01 -6.24
C TYR A 518 -25.17 19.03 -7.30
N MET A 519 -26.35 19.63 -7.11
CA MET A 519 -26.91 20.60 -8.06
C MET A 519 -26.41 22.00 -7.78
N GLN A 520 -26.24 22.79 -8.85
CA GLN A 520 -25.81 24.19 -8.75
C GLN A 520 -26.80 25.00 -7.90
N GLY A 521 -26.27 25.74 -6.92
CA GLY A 521 -27.07 26.61 -6.05
C GLY A 521 -28.07 25.89 -5.11
N ALA A 522 -28.11 24.56 -5.11
CA ALA A 522 -29.03 23.77 -4.29
C ALA A 522 -28.52 23.59 -2.85
N VAL A 523 -28.19 24.69 -2.18
CA VAL A 523 -27.75 24.70 -0.79
C VAL A 523 -28.61 25.65 0.05
N PHE A 524 -28.95 25.24 1.27
CA PHE A 524 -29.79 26.03 2.16
C PHE A 524 -29.42 25.80 3.62
N GLU A 525 -29.33 26.89 4.38
CA GLU A 525 -29.24 26.87 5.83
C GLU A 525 -30.60 27.24 6.42
N SER A 526 -31.13 26.36 7.26
CA SER A 526 -32.39 26.55 7.98
C SER A 526 -32.20 27.44 9.22
N SER A 527 -33.29 28.02 9.72
CA SER A 527 -33.31 28.88 10.90
C SER A 527 -32.82 28.19 12.19
N ASP A 528 -32.79 26.86 12.22
CA ASP A 528 -32.22 26.03 13.28
C ASP A 528 -30.70 25.78 13.13
N GLY A 529 -30.09 26.16 12.00
CA GLY A 529 -28.68 25.90 11.67
C GLY A 529 -28.45 24.59 10.92
N THR A 530 -29.49 23.84 10.59
CA THR A 530 -29.38 22.64 9.75
C THR A 530 -29.09 23.01 8.30
N LEU A 531 -28.10 22.37 7.70
CA LEU A 531 -27.71 22.54 6.30
C LEU A 531 -28.35 21.47 5.41
N TYR A 532 -28.85 21.89 4.27
CA TYR A 532 -29.46 21.05 3.23
C TYR A 532 -28.68 21.20 1.93
N PHE A 533 -28.29 20.08 1.33
CA PHE A 533 -27.54 20.01 0.08
C PHE A 533 -28.29 19.15 -0.94
N GLY A 534 -28.78 19.75 -2.01
CA GLY A 534 -29.56 19.10 -3.06
C GLY A 534 -28.67 18.52 -4.15
N GLY A 535 -29.03 17.35 -4.65
CA GLY A 535 -28.31 16.67 -5.72
C GLY A 535 -29.23 15.94 -6.67
N ILE A 536 -28.60 15.16 -7.54
CA ILE A 536 -29.26 14.21 -8.44
C ILE A 536 -29.69 13.00 -7.60
N ASP A 537 -30.94 12.58 -7.71
CA ASP A 537 -31.53 11.44 -7.00
C ASP A 537 -31.58 11.55 -5.45
N GLY A 538 -31.58 12.77 -4.92
CA GLY A 538 -31.84 13.00 -3.50
C GLY A 538 -31.23 14.27 -2.94
N PHE A 539 -31.12 14.31 -1.62
CA PHE A 539 -30.45 15.39 -0.91
C PHE A 539 -29.79 14.91 0.38
N THR A 540 -28.87 15.71 0.89
CA THR A 540 -28.12 15.45 2.11
C THR A 540 -28.46 16.49 3.16
N ILE A 541 -28.61 16.05 4.41
CA ILE A 541 -28.89 16.91 5.56
C ILE A 541 -27.73 16.82 6.54
N PHE A 542 -27.27 17.97 7.04
CA PHE A 542 -26.20 18.06 8.03
C PHE A 542 -26.61 18.98 9.18
N CYS A 543 -26.45 18.51 10.42
CA CYS A 543 -26.67 19.31 11.63
C CYS A 543 -25.31 19.58 12.30
N PRO A 544 -24.71 20.79 12.13
CA PRO A 544 -23.39 21.11 12.69
C PRO A 544 -23.31 20.93 14.21
N ASP A 545 -24.36 21.30 14.94
CA ASP A 545 -24.39 21.28 16.41
C ASP A 545 -24.47 19.86 17.01
N GLN A 546 -24.72 18.85 16.18
CA GLN A 546 -24.79 17.44 16.59
C GLN A 546 -23.52 16.65 16.23
N GLU A 547 -22.44 17.32 15.78
CA GLU A 547 -21.19 16.65 15.45
C GLU A 547 -20.55 16.05 16.72
N LEU A 548 -20.68 14.72 16.88
CA LEU A 548 -19.95 13.97 17.89
C LEU A 548 -18.44 14.04 17.60
N ALA A 549 -17.64 14.35 18.62
CA ALA A 549 -16.19 14.28 18.53
C ALA A 549 -15.77 12.86 18.13
N THR A 550 -14.98 12.73 17.06
CA THR A 550 -14.37 11.45 16.73
C THR A 550 -13.34 11.11 17.79
N PRO A 551 -13.35 9.89 18.34
CA PRO A 551 -12.21 9.42 19.10
C PRO A 551 -11.04 9.36 18.10
N GLY A 552 -10.11 10.29 18.22
CA GLY A 552 -8.94 10.36 17.34
C GLY A 552 -8.22 9.01 17.25
N LEU A 553 -7.39 8.83 16.22
CA LEU A 553 -6.83 7.52 15.89
C LEU A 553 -6.02 6.93 17.07
N PRO A 554 -6.45 5.79 17.65
CA PRO A 554 -5.85 5.26 18.87
C PRO A 554 -4.52 4.54 18.61
N TYR A 555 -4.30 4.06 17.38
CA TYR A 555 -3.14 3.25 17.01
C TYR A 555 -2.13 4.06 16.19
N ARG A 556 -0.86 3.65 16.28
CA ARG A 556 0.18 4.10 15.35
C ARG A 556 -0.09 3.52 13.96
N PRO A 557 0.28 4.21 12.86
CA PRO A 557 0.11 3.67 11.51
C PRO A 557 0.86 2.35 11.34
N VAL A 558 0.18 1.31 10.88
CA VAL A 558 0.76 -0.01 10.66
C VAL A 558 1.43 -0.06 9.31
N PHE A 559 2.66 -0.57 9.27
CA PHE A 559 3.36 -0.86 8.02
C PHE A 559 2.78 -2.14 7.40
N THR A 560 2.15 -2.02 6.23
CA THR A 560 1.37 -3.12 5.64
C THR A 560 2.12 -3.84 4.52
N THR A 561 2.81 -3.09 3.66
CA THR A 561 3.50 -3.66 2.50
C THR A 561 4.79 -2.91 2.17
N LEU A 562 5.84 -3.64 1.84
CA LEU A 562 6.99 -3.13 1.12
C LEU A 562 6.86 -3.51 -0.36
N ARG A 563 7.05 -2.56 -1.27
CA ARG A 563 7.27 -2.87 -2.68
C ARG A 563 8.69 -2.53 -3.09
N LEU A 564 9.30 -3.43 -3.84
CA LEU A 564 10.61 -3.28 -4.42
C LEU A 564 10.46 -3.28 -5.95
N TYR A 565 10.87 -2.19 -6.61
CA TYR A 565 10.63 -1.99 -8.06
C TYR A 565 9.15 -2.13 -8.48
N GLY A 566 8.22 -1.79 -7.59
CA GLY A 566 6.77 -1.90 -7.80
C GLY A 566 6.17 -3.28 -7.45
N GLU A 567 7.00 -4.31 -7.25
CA GLU A 567 6.54 -5.65 -6.87
C GLU A 567 6.46 -5.80 -5.35
N LYS A 568 5.42 -6.49 -4.87
CA LYS A 568 5.22 -6.76 -3.43
C LYS A 568 6.32 -7.70 -2.92
N VAL A 569 6.95 -7.33 -1.81
CA VAL A 569 7.90 -8.18 -1.09
C VAL A 569 7.12 -9.09 -0.13
N ASN A 570 7.27 -10.40 -0.29
CA ASN A 570 6.64 -11.41 0.54
C ASN A 570 7.53 -11.77 1.73
N THR A 571 6.89 -12.15 2.84
CA THR A 571 7.55 -12.59 4.07
C THR A 571 8.29 -13.91 3.84
N GLY A 572 9.53 -14.02 4.32
CA GLY A 572 10.33 -15.24 4.25
C GLY A 572 10.90 -15.58 2.87
N GLU A 573 10.48 -14.90 1.80
CA GLU A 573 10.99 -15.11 0.45
C GLU A 573 12.37 -14.47 0.24
N ARG A 574 13.19 -15.11 -0.63
CA ARG A 574 14.53 -14.63 -0.97
C ARG A 574 14.49 -13.73 -2.19
N TYR A 575 15.01 -12.51 -2.04
CA TYR A 575 15.19 -11.55 -3.11
C TYR A 575 16.69 -11.40 -3.39
N GLY A 576 17.18 -12.16 -4.37
CA GLY A 576 18.62 -12.37 -4.58
C GLY A 576 19.20 -13.29 -3.51
N ASN A 577 20.22 -12.83 -2.78
CA ASN A 577 20.90 -13.63 -1.75
C ASN A 577 20.42 -13.33 -0.32
N ARG A 578 19.32 -12.57 -0.16
CA ARG A 578 18.83 -12.10 1.14
C ARG A 578 17.32 -12.24 1.28
N ILE A 579 16.86 -12.39 2.51
CA ILE A 579 15.46 -12.29 2.88
C ILE A 579 15.25 -10.85 3.36
N ILE A 580 14.47 -10.07 2.63
CA ILE A 580 14.26 -8.65 2.93
C ILE A 580 13.31 -8.49 4.11
N LEU A 581 12.23 -9.28 4.13
CA LEU A 581 11.23 -9.31 5.20
C LEU A 581 11.31 -10.66 5.92
N PRO A 582 12.08 -10.78 7.01
CA PRO A 582 12.13 -12.01 7.80
C PRO A 582 10.84 -12.25 8.61
N GLN A 583 10.07 -11.19 8.83
CA GLN A 583 8.76 -11.18 9.47
C GLN A 583 7.79 -10.39 8.58
N ALA A 584 6.49 -10.55 8.81
CA ALA A 584 5.46 -9.77 8.14
C ALA A 584 5.70 -8.28 8.37
N ALA A 585 5.26 -7.45 7.41
CA ALA A 585 5.52 -6.01 7.42
C ALA A 585 5.12 -5.34 8.75
N PRO A 586 3.95 -5.64 9.38
CA PRO A 586 3.56 -4.99 10.64
C PRO A 586 4.54 -5.20 11.81
N TYR A 587 5.29 -6.31 11.79
CA TYR A 587 6.25 -6.67 12.83
C TYR A 587 7.70 -6.29 12.47
N THR A 588 7.97 -5.91 11.22
CA THR A 588 9.32 -5.61 10.75
C THR A 588 9.76 -4.21 11.15
N THR A 589 10.84 -4.12 11.92
CA THR A 589 11.43 -2.84 12.37
C THR A 589 12.71 -2.46 11.62
N LYS A 590 13.39 -3.45 11.00
CA LYS A 590 14.65 -3.26 10.27
C LYS A 590 14.60 -3.98 8.93
N ILE A 591 15.01 -3.29 7.87
CA ILE A 591 15.05 -3.79 6.50
C ILE A 591 16.47 -3.62 5.95
N GLU A 592 17.05 -4.70 5.42
CA GLU A 592 18.40 -4.69 4.84
C GLU A 592 18.35 -5.00 3.34
N LEU A 593 18.97 -4.14 2.54
CA LEU A 593 18.86 -4.15 1.08
C LEU A 593 20.23 -4.16 0.41
N GLY A 594 20.30 -4.76 -0.78
CA GLY A 594 21.45 -4.67 -1.67
C GLY A 594 21.57 -3.28 -2.31
N TYR A 595 22.75 -2.96 -2.83
CA TYR A 595 23.01 -1.68 -3.52
C TYR A 595 22.12 -1.45 -4.75
N ASN A 596 21.61 -2.53 -5.34
CA ASN A 596 20.75 -2.56 -6.52
C ASN A 596 19.27 -2.75 -6.15
N GLN A 597 18.88 -2.48 -4.91
CA GLN A 597 17.52 -2.59 -4.40
C GLN A 597 17.11 -1.25 -3.79
N ASN A 598 17.11 -0.21 -4.62
CA ASN A 598 17.05 1.19 -4.20
C ASN A 598 15.81 1.95 -4.69
N PHE A 599 14.84 1.25 -5.26
CA PHE A 599 13.50 1.77 -5.53
C PHE A 599 12.51 1.07 -4.59
N LEU A 600 12.10 1.79 -3.55
CA LEU A 600 11.26 1.30 -2.47
C LEU A 600 9.96 2.08 -2.41
N THR A 601 8.85 1.37 -2.24
CA THR A 601 7.56 1.98 -1.88
C THR A 601 7.10 1.40 -0.57
N PHE A 602 6.87 2.27 0.42
CA PHE A 602 6.32 1.92 1.72
C PHE A 602 4.81 2.12 1.71
N GLU A 603 4.05 1.08 2.05
CA GLU A 603 2.61 1.18 2.26
C GLU A 603 2.28 1.15 3.76
N CYS A 604 1.50 2.12 4.24
CA CYS A 604 1.09 2.20 5.63
C CYS A 604 -0.40 2.50 5.76
N SER A 605 -1.05 1.88 6.75
CA SER A 605 -2.46 2.10 7.09
C SER A 605 -2.60 2.64 8.51
N ALA A 606 -3.44 3.64 8.71
CA ALA A 606 -3.75 4.20 10.02
C ALA A 606 -4.84 3.42 10.77
N LEU A 607 -5.39 2.36 10.17
CA LEU A 607 -6.47 1.55 10.73
C LEU A 607 -7.72 2.37 11.07
N ASN A 608 -8.01 3.42 10.29
CA ASN A 608 -9.22 4.22 10.47
C ASN A 608 -10.44 3.45 9.93
N TYR A 609 -11.18 2.79 10.82
CA TYR A 609 -12.34 1.97 10.46
C TYR A 609 -13.58 2.80 10.16
N VAL A 610 -13.66 4.00 10.75
CA VAL A 610 -14.80 4.91 10.62
C VAL A 610 -14.84 5.52 9.22
N ASN A 611 -13.74 6.09 8.77
CA ASN A 611 -13.62 6.62 7.42
C ASN A 611 -12.15 6.59 6.96
N SER A 612 -11.78 5.53 6.24
CA SER A 612 -10.40 5.32 5.79
C SER A 612 -9.90 6.47 4.89
N GLU A 613 -10.76 7.01 4.02
CA GLU A 613 -10.41 8.10 3.11
C GLU A 613 -10.21 9.46 3.82
N ARG A 614 -10.80 9.64 5.01
CA ARG A 614 -10.56 10.80 5.87
C ARG A 614 -9.39 10.56 6.83
N THR A 615 -8.26 10.14 6.25
CA THR A 615 -7.01 9.91 6.98
C THR A 615 -5.90 10.74 6.35
N TYR A 616 -5.29 11.58 7.17
CA TYR A 616 -4.16 12.41 6.79
C TYR A 616 -2.87 11.76 7.27
N TYR A 617 -1.86 11.72 6.42
CA TYR A 617 -0.56 11.16 6.75
C TYR A 617 0.52 12.23 6.71
N ARG A 618 1.50 12.10 7.59
CA ARG A 618 2.79 12.76 7.43
C ARG A 618 3.88 11.71 7.45
N TYR A 619 4.86 11.87 6.58
CA TYR A 619 5.95 10.92 6.45
C TYR A 619 7.28 11.63 6.23
N GLN A 620 8.35 10.93 6.59
CA GLN A 620 9.71 11.43 6.44
C GLN A 620 10.68 10.26 6.33
N LEU A 621 11.56 10.28 5.34
CA LEU A 621 12.73 9.41 5.27
C LEU A 621 13.95 10.19 5.75
N GLU A 622 14.33 9.97 7.01
CA GLU A 622 15.52 10.61 7.58
C GLU A 622 16.77 10.19 6.81
N GLY A 623 17.54 11.18 6.39
CA GLY A 623 18.70 11.03 5.49
C GLY A 623 18.45 11.54 4.07
N ILE A 624 17.18 11.65 3.65
CA ILE A 624 16.77 12.21 2.36
C ILE A 624 15.91 13.47 2.55
N ASP A 625 14.86 13.36 3.38
CA ASP A 625 13.87 14.42 3.56
C ASP A 625 14.29 15.37 4.69
N LYS A 626 14.36 16.68 4.40
CA LYS A 626 14.76 17.71 5.38
C LYS A 626 13.68 17.99 6.43
N GLN A 627 12.41 17.86 6.05
CA GLN A 627 11.23 18.16 6.87
C GLN A 627 10.16 17.09 6.63
N TRP A 628 9.16 17.05 7.50
CA TRP A 628 7.98 16.20 7.32
C TRP A 628 7.22 16.60 6.05
N MET A 629 6.82 15.60 5.26
CA MET A 629 5.94 15.78 4.12
C MET A 629 4.54 15.34 4.50
N ASN A 630 3.53 16.12 4.10
CA ASN A 630 2.12 15.79 4.30
C ASN A 630 1.60 15.07 3.05
N ALA A 631 0.77 14.05 3.25
CA ALA A 631 0.09 13.31 2.21
C ALA A 631 -1.40 13.20 2.52
N PHE A 632 -2.23 13.51 1.53
CA PHE A 632 -3.69 13.45 1.59
C PHE A 632 -4.24 12.86 0.28
N ALA A 633 -5.56 12.67 0.20
CA ALA A 633 -6.26 11.91 -0.85
C ALA A 633 -6.00 12.40 -2.29
N SER A 634 -5.42 13.59 -2.45
CA SER A 634 -4.84 14.08 -3.69
C SER A 634 -3.33 14.21 -3.49
N GLY A 635 -2.57 13.41 -4.24
CA GLY A 635 -1.14 13.24 -4.03
C GLY A 635 -0.38 14.57 -4.09
N GLN A 636 0.42 14.83 -3.06
CA GLN A 636 1.49 15.81 -3.10
C GLN A 636 2.83 15.10 -2.87
N GLY A 637 3.78 15.33 -3.78
CA GLY A 637 5.13 14.77 -3.70
C GLY A 637 5.23 13.29 -4.09
N ASN A 638 6.12 12.57 -3.41
CA ASN A 638 6.46 11.18 -3.70
C ASN A 638 5.46 10.17 -3.10
N ALA A 639 4.34 10.63 -2.55
CA ALA A 639 3.35 9.79 -1.92
C ALA A 639 1.93 10.03 -2.41
N THR A 640 1.16 8.96 -2.46
CA THR A 640 -0.26 8.96 -2.78
C THR A 640 -1.03 8.33 -1.62
N VAL A 641 -2.15 8.95 -1.23
CA VAL A 641 -3.10 8.33 -0.30
C VAL A 641 -4.27 7.80 -1.12
N GLY A 642 -4.30 6.50 -1.36
CA GLY A 642 -5.39 5.83 -2.07
C GLY A 642 -6.19 4.97 -1.10
N ASN A 643 -7.52 5.13 -1.09
CA ASN A 643 -8.46 4.36 -0.24
C ASN A 643 -8.10 4.35 1.26
N GLY A 644 -7.36 5.36 1.74
CA GLY A 644 -6.91 5.46 3.13
C GLY A 644 -5.54 4.85 3.45
N ILE A 645 -4.78 4.36 2.46
CA ILE A 645 -3.40 3.88 2.62
C ILE A 645 -2.41 4.90 2.08
N LEU A 646 -1.40 5.21 2.88
CA LEU A 646 -0.23 5.95 2.42
C LEU A 646 0.67 5.03 1.58
N GLN A 647 0.98 5.43 0.36
CA GLN A 647 2.02 4.82 -0.47
C GLN A 647 3.13 5.83 -0.70
N ALA A 648 4.28 5.70 -0.01
CA ALA A 648 5.42 6.60 -0.14
C ALA A 648 6.55 5.96 -0.97
N SER A 649 6.86 6.51 -2.14
CA SER A 649 7.80 5.95 -3.11
C SER A 649 9.12 6.71 -3.19
N TYR A 650 10.24 6.05 -2.91
CA TYR A 650 11.58 6.62 -2.98
C TYR A 650 12.40 5.91 -4.06
N THR A 651 12.91 6.68 -5.01
CA THR A 651 13.70 6.17 -6.14
C THR A 651 15.18 6.50 -5.98
N ASN A 652 16.03 5.60 -6.48
CA ASN A 652 17.47 5.78 -6.58
C ASN A 652 18.17 6.17 -5.25
N LEU A 653 17.75 5.55 -4.15
CA LEU A 653 18.34 5.82 -2.83
C LEU A 653 19.84 5.44 -2.81
N PRO A 654 20.72 6.34 -2.33
CA PRO A 654 22.14 6.01 -2.19
C PRO A 654 22.37 4.96 -1.09
N PRO A 655 23.50 4.24 -1.11
CA PRO A 655 23.88 3.37 0.01
C PRO A 655 24.03 4.18 1.32
N GLY A 656 23.43 3.69 2.40
CA GLY A 656 23.36 4.39 3.67
C GLY A 656 22.36 3.77 4.63
N GLU A 657 22.25 4.38 5.81
CA GLU A 657 21.24 4.06 6.81
C GLU A 657 20.19 5.17 6.83
N TYR A 658 18.92 4.78 6.78
CA TYR A 658 17.77 5.66 6.76
C TYR A 658 16.76 5.22 7.81
N THR A 659 15.95 6.15 8.29
CA THR A 659 14.78 5.83 9.12
C THR A 659 13.54 6.40 8.48
N PHE A 660 12.65 5.52 8.02
CA PHE A 660 11.34 5.91 7.53
C PHE A 660 10.40 6.12 8.74
N LYS A 661 9.79 7.29 8.80
CA LYS A 661 8.85 7.70 9.84
C LYS A 661 7.50 8.01 9.22
N VAL A 662 6.43 7.55 9.85
CA VAL A 662 5.06 7.85 9.44
C VAL A 662 4.19 8.13 10.66
N ALA A 663 3.34 9.15 10.56
CA ALA A 663 2.27 9.44 11.49
C ALA A 663 0.97 9.65 10.72
N ALA A 664 -0.16 9.40 11.38
CA ALA A 664 -1.48 9.64 10.80
C ALA A 664 -2.38 10.42 11.76
N SER A 665 -3.37 11.10 11.21
CA SER A 665 -4.42 11.77 11.94
C SER A 665 -5.73 11.75 11.16
N ASP A 666 -6.86 11.83 11.87
CA ASP A 666 -8.19 12.10 11.31
C ASP A 666 -8.46 13.60 11.15
N ASN A 667 -7.57 14.46 11.68
CA ASN A 667 -7.66 15.91 11.62
C ASN A 667 -6.32 16.54 11.21
N LEU A 668 -6.32 17.35 10.15
CA LEU A 668 -5.13 18.07 9.66
C LEU A 668 -4.46 18.98 10.71
N LEU A 669 -5.26 19.52 11.63
CA LEU A 669 -4.80 20.52 12.61
C LEU A 669 -4.20 19.88 13.86
N GLN A 670 -4.46 18.60 14.08
CA GLN A 670 -4.04 17.89 15.28
C GLN A 670 -3.26 16.65 14.88
N TRP A 671 -1.96 16.64 15.16
CA TRP A 671 -1.13 15.47 14.86
C TRP A 671 -0.86 14.69 16.13
N ASN A 672 -1.16 13.40 16.10
CA ASN A 672 -0.81 12.49 17.18
C ASN A 672 0.72 12.26 17.23
N GLU A 673 1.25 11.97 18.43
CA GLU A 673 2.66 11.63 18.66
C GLU A 673 2.98 10.15 18.33
N ASN A 674 1.96 9.36 18.02
CA ASN A 674 2.07 7.95 17.64
C ASN A 674 2.73 7.78 16.25
N ILE A 675 4.06 7.74 16.24
CA ILE A 675 4.89 7.60 15.02
C ILE A 675 5.40 6.16 14.89
N THR A 676 5.23 5.59 13.70
CA THR A 676 5.87 4.33 13.32
C THR A 676 7.23 4.60 12.67
N LYS A 677 8.26 3.86 13.09
CA LYS A 677 9.65 4.02 12.64
C LYS A 677 10.17 2.70 12.07
N ILE A 678 10.74 2.74 10.88
CA ILE A 678 11.32 1.59 10.19
C ILE A 678 12.75 1.93 9.79
N GLN A 679 13.72 1.15 10.25
CA GLN A 679 15.12 1.32 9.89
C GLN A 679 15.41 0.64 8.56
N VAL A 680 16.03 1.35 7.62
CA VAL A 680 16.33 0.85 6.28
C VAL A 680 17.82 1.02 6.03
N THR A 681 18.50 -0.09 5.72
CA THR A 681 19.94 -0.10 5.45
C THR A 681 20.19 -0.56 4.02
N ILE A 682 20.75 0.31 3.18
CA ILE A 682 21.14 -0.02 1.81
C ILE A 682 22.66 -0.19 1.76
N HIS A 683 23.13 -1.42 1.55
CA HIS A 683 24.55 -1.71 1.53
C HIS A 683 25.22 -1.18 0.24
N ALA A 684 26.45 -0.68 0.36
CA ALA A 684 27.26 -0.29 -0.80
C ALA A 684 27.69 -1.53 -1.61
N PRO A 685 27.87 -1.41 -2.95
CA PRO A 685 28.42 -2.49 -3.74
C PRO A 685 29.86 -2.75 -3.32
N TRP A 686 30.28 -4.01 -3.34
CA TRP A 686 31.61 -4.41 -2.85
C TRP A 686 32.73 -3.65 -3.57
N TRP A 687 32.60 -3.33 -4.87
CA TRP A 687 33.60 -2.58 -5.65
C TRP A 687 33.69 -1.08 -5.29
N LYS A 688 32.73 -0.52 -4.56
CA LYS A 688 32.81 0.86 -4.04
C LYS A 688 33.17 0.92 -2.55
N THR A 689 33.59 -0.19 -1.95
CA THR A 689 34.02 -0.22 -0.55
C THR A 689 35.45 0.31 -0.39
N THR A 690 35.78 0.79 0.80
CA THR A 690 37.15 1.23 1.14
C THR A 690 38.17 0.11 0.88
N THR A 691 37.81 -1.15 1.16
CA THR A 691 38.67 -2.30 0.89
C THR A 691 38.92 -2.51 -0.60
N ALA A 692 37.91 -2.31 -1.46
CA ALA A 692 38.08 -2.35 -2.90
C ALA A 692 38.98 -1.21 -3.40
N TYR A 693 38.82 0.02 -2.90
CA TYR A 693 39.73 1.13 -3.24
C TYR A 693 41.18 0.86 -2.81
N VAL A 694 41.39 0.23 -1.65
CA VAL A 694 42.73 -0.25 -1.23
C VAL A 694 43.26 -1.31 -2.20
N LEU A 695 42.44 -2.26 -2.64
CA LEU A 695 42.85 -3.27 -3.62
C LEU A 695 43.18 -2.64 -4.99
N TYR A 696 42.39 -1.66 -5.44
CA TYR A 696 42.64 -0.94 -6.70
C TYR A 696 43.93 -0.13 -6.64
N THR A 697 44.20 0.54 -5.52
CA THR A 697 45.47 1.27 -5.34
C THR A 697 46.66 0.33 -5.28
N VAL A 698 46.56 -0.81 -4.59
CA VAL A 698 47.61 -1.84 -4.59
C VAL A 698 47.82 -2.42 -5.98
N ALA A 699 46.75 -2.77 -6.71
CA ALA A 699 46.85 -3.28 -8.08
C ALA A 699 47.48 -2.25 -9.02
N LEU A 700 47.12 -0.97 -8.90
CA LEU A 700 47.73 0.12 -9.66
C LEU A 700 49.22 0.24 -9.35
N LEU A 701 49.62 0.20 -8.07
CA LEU A 701 51.03 0.23 -7.67
C LEU A 701 51.81 -0.97 -8.23
N LEU A 702 51.19 -2.16 -8.24
CA LEU A 702 51.79 -3.35 -8.84
C LEU A 702 51.95 -3.21 -10.36
N ILE A 703 50.95 -2.69 -11.07
CA ILE A 703 51.02 -2.43 -12.51
C ILE A 703 52.09 -1.39 -12.83
N VAL A 704 52.16 -0.30 -12.05
CA VAL A 704 53.22 0.72 -12.20
C VAL A 704 54.58 0.11 -11.93
N SER A 705 54.73 -0.66 -10.86
CA SER A 705 56.01 -1.34 -10.55
C SER A 705 56.41 -2.35 -11.64
N GLY A 706 55.44 -3.10 -12.18
CA GLY A 706 55.64 -4.05 -13.26
C GLY A 706 56.01 -3.35 -14.57
N SER A 707 55.37 -2.22 -14.87
CA SER A 707 55.67 -1.39 -16.05
C SER A 707 57.06 -0.76 -15.95
N ILE A 708 57.44 -0.27 -14.76
CA ILE A 708 58.80 0.24 -14.50
C ILE A 708 59.82 -0.90 -14.69
N ARG A 709 59.56 -2.09 -14.13
CA ARG A 709 60.45 -3.25 -14.33
C ARG A 709 60.55 -3.66 -15.79
N LEU A 710 59.43 -3.65 -16.52
CA LEU A 710 59.39 -4.02 -17.93
C LEU A 710 60.09 -2.98 -18.81
N TYR A 711 59.94 -1.69 -18.49
CA TYR A 711 60.68 -0.60 -19.11
C TYR A 711 62.18 -0.74 -18.89
N ILE A 712 62.62 -1.00 -17.65
CA ILE A 712 64.05 -1.27 -17.34
C ILE A 712 64.56 -2.51 -18.10
N TYR A 713 63.74 -3.55 -18.24
CA TYR A 713 64.11 -4.74 -18.99
C TYR A 713 64.24 -4.45 -20.50
N GLN A 714 63.31 -3.70 -21.08
CA GLN A 714 63.35 -3.33 -22.50
C GLN A 714 64.52 -2.40 -22.83
N THR A 715 64.79 -1.40 -21.97
CA THR A 715 65.94 -0.51 -22.15
C THR A 715 67.24 -1.30 -22.06
N LYS A 716 67.37 -2.22 -21.10
CA LYS A 716 68.54 -3.11 -21.01
C LYS A 716 68.74 -3.95 -22.28
N LYS A 717 67.68 -4.54 -22.81
CA LYS A 717 67.74 -5.32 -24.06
C LYS A 717 68.11 -4.46 -25.28
N LYS A 718 67.64 -3.21 -25.35
CA LYS A 718 67.99 -2.27 -26.41
C LYS A 718 69.47 -1.87 -26.35
N MET A 719 70.00 -1.64 -25.14
CA MET A 719 71.43 -1.38 -24.94
C MET A 719 72.30 -2.59 -25.37
N GLU A 720 71.87 -3.82 -25.09
CA GLU A 720 72.56 -5.03 -25.56
C GLU A 720 72.58 -5.13 -27.10
N GLN A 721 71.54 -4.65 -27.77
CA GLN A 721 71.45 -4.69 -29.24
C GLN A 721 72.31 -3.60 -29.90
N GLN A 722 72.33 -2.39 -29.35
CA GLN A 722 73.26 -1.33 -29.79
C GLN A 722 74.72 -1.76 -29.63
N HIS A 723 75.06 -2.43 -28.52
CA HIS A 723 76.40 -2.97 -28.31
C HIS A 723 76.78 -4.02 -29.38
N LYS A 724 75.83 -4.85 -29.81
CA LYS A 724 76.04 -5.82 -30.90
C LYS A 724 76.18 -5.15 -32.27
N GLU A 725 75.42 -4.08 -32.53
CA GLU A 725 75.49 -3.31 -33.77
C GLU A 725 76.82 -2.58 -33.91
N GLU A 726 77.34 -1.98 -32.84
CA GLU A 726 78.68 -1.36 -32.83
C GLU A 726 79.78 -2.39 -33.16
N ILE A 727 79.70 -3.59 -32.56
CA ILE A 727 80.61 -4.70 -32.87
C ILE A 727 80.50 -5.13 -34.34
N LEU A 728 79.29 -5.13 -34.91
CA LEU A 728 79.04 -5.54 -36.28
C LEU A 728 79.53 -4.49 -37.30
N LEU A 729 79.35 -3.20 -37.01
CA LEU A 729 79.88 -2.09 -37.82
C LEU A 729 81.42 -2.09 -37.85
N LEU A 730 82.07 -2.43 -36.72
CA LEU A 730 83.51 -2.64 -36.66
C LEU A 730 83.96 -3.78 -37.60
N ARG A 731 83.19 -4.87 -37.70
CA ARG A 731 83.46 -5.96 -38.65
C ARG A 731 83.25 -5.57 -40.11
N ILE A 732 82.18 -4.83 -40.41
CA ILE A 732 81.88 -4.39 -41.78
C ILE A 732 82.94 -3.44 -42.31
N ARG A 733 83.42 -2.48 -41.50
CA ARG A 733 84.53 -1.60 -41.90
C ARG A 733 85.78 -2.40 -42.29
N ASN A 734 86.10 -3.42 -41.51
CA ASN A 734 87.24 -4.30 -41.76
C ASN A 734 87.09 -5.08 -43.09
N LEU A 735 85.86 -5.49 -43.44
CA LEU A 735 85.56 -6.19 -44.69
C LEU A 735 85.57 -5.27 -45.93
N ILE A 736 85.06 -4.03 -45.81
CA ILE A 736 85.10 -3.06 -46.92
C ILE A 736 86.54 -2.69 -47.28
N GLU A 737 87.41 -2.58 -46.28
CA GLU A 737 88.83 -2.36 -46.50
C GLU A 737 89.49 -3.52 -47.28
N GLN A 738 89.03 -4.76 -47.06
CA GLN A 738 89.48 -5.91 -47.85
C GLN A 738 88.95 -5.86 -49.30
N CYS A 739 87.68 -5.54 -49.53
CA CYS A 739 87.10 -5.48 -50.88
C CYS A 739 87.71 -4.37 -51.75
N ASN A 740 87.97 -3.19 -51.18
CA ASN A 740 88.60 -2.08 -51.92
C ASN A 740 90.01 -2.43 -52.42
N ASN A 741 90.74 -3.26 -51.67
CA ASN A 741 92.04 -3.78 -52.09
C ASN A 741 91.91 -4.75 -53.27
N TYR A 742 90.85 -5.55 -53.34
CA TYR A 742 90.58 -6.47 -54.45
C TYR A 742 90.08 -5.78 -55.73
N GLU A 743 89.23 -4.75 -55.64
CA GLU A 743 88.70 -4.04 -56.82
C GLU A 743 89.78 -3.24 -57.58
N ALA A 744 90.81 -2.77 -56.88
CA ALA A 744 91.97 -2.12 -57.52
C ALA A 744 92.75 -3.07 -58.43
N GLU A 745 92.75 -4.38 -58.13
CA GLU A 745 93.48 -5.39 -58.90
C GLU A 745 92.76 -5.79 -60.20
N GLN A 746 91.42 -5.73 -60.26
CA GLN A 746 90.65 -6.14 -61.45
C GLN A 746 90.60 -5.07 -62.56
N LYS A 747 90.71 -3.78 -62.21
CA LYS A 747 90.52 -2.67 -63.16
C LYS A 747 91.63 -2.53 -64.22
N ASN A 748 92.77 -3.22 -64.06
CA ASN A 748 93.91 -3.14 -64.96
C ASN A 748 93.91 -4.13 -66.15
N ARG A 749 92.90 -4.99 -66.33
CA ARG A 749 93.04 -6.18 -67.20
C ARG A 749 92.24 -6.29 -68.50
N SER A 750 91.44 -5.31 -68.93
CA SER A 750 90.55 -5.54 -70.10
C SER A 750 90.30 -4.33 -71.02
N GLU A 751 91.18 -4.10 -72.02
CA GLU A 751 90.91 -3.40 -73.28
C GLU A 751 91.07 -4.39 -74.47
N LYS A 752 90.30 -4.21 -75.57
CA LYS A 752 90.30 -4.87 -76.92
C LYS A 752 89.37 -6.07 -77.25
N LYS A 753 88.23 -5.69 -77.86
CA LYS A 753 87.61 -6.03 -79.18
C LYS A 753 87.33 -7.47 -79.69
N ASP A 754 86.02 -7.63 -79.97
CA ASP A 754 85.25 -8.19 -81.13
C ASP A 754 85.28 -9.69 -81.55
N CYS A 755 84.13 -10.36 -81.25
CA CYS A 755 83.29 -11.42 -81.91
C CYS A 755 83.91 -12.50 -82.86
N PRO A 756 83.36 -13.74 -82.98
CA PRO A 756 81.97 -14.22 -82.70
C PRO A 756 81.84 -15.61 -81.98
N HIS A 757 80.60 -15.97 -81.56
CA HIS A 757 80.00 -17.21 -80.93
C HIS A 757 80.86 -18.51 -80.75
N PRO A 758 80.55 -19.46 -79.81
CA PRO A 758 79.35 -19.67 -78.97
C PRO A 758 79.56 -20.14 -77.49
N ALA A 759 78.43 -20.24 -76.76
CA ALA A 759 78.07 -21.16 -75.65
C ALA A 759 78.58 -20.97 -74.19
N CYS A 760 77.55 -20.96 -73.33
CA CYS A 760 77.40 -21.55 -71.99
C CYS A 760 77.90 -20.83 -70.72
N ASP A 761 76.90 -20.55 -69.87
CA ASP A 761 76.84 -20.79 -68.41
C ASP A 761 77.76 -19.93 -67.52
N THR A 762 77.38 -19.46 -66.34
CA THR A 762 76.17 -19.53 -65.52
C THR A 762 76.32 -18.49 -64.39
N ASN A 763 75.18 -18.08 -63.85
CA ASN A 763 74.95 -17.79 -62.43
C ASN A 763 75.39 -16.45 -61.79
N ALA A 764 74.34 -15.89 -61.17
CA ALA A 764 74.29 -15.29 -59.85
C ALA A 764 74.43 -13.77 -59.76
N THR A 765 73.26 -13.11 -59.82
CA THR A 765 72.80 -12.08 -58.87
C THR A 765 71.30 -11.91 -59.14
N ALA A 766 70.38 -12.37 -58.29
CA ALA A 766 70.04 -11.87 -56.95
C ALA A 766 69.73 -10.37 -56.96
N SER A 767 68.48 -10.06 -56.61
CA SER A 767 67.87 -8.72 -56.45
C SER A 767 67.39 -8.03 -57.73
N ASP A 768 66.14 -8.34 -58.14
CA ASP A 768 65.17 -7.32 -58.63
C ASP A 768 63.71 -7.85 -58.76
N ASN A 769 63.44 -9.14 -58.52
CA ASN A 769 62.08 -9.69 -58.66
C ASN A 769 61.05 -9.21 -57.61
N GLY A 770 61.46 -8.40 -56.63
CA GLY A 770 60.57 -7.85 -55.60
C GLY A 770 59.85 -6.59 -56.05
N SER A 771 60.54 -5.67 -56.72
CA SER A 771 60.04 -4.35 -57.13
C SER A 771 59.01 -4.49 -58.27
N ALA A 772 59.34 -5.23 -59.33
CA ALA A 772 58.46 -5.48 -60.48
C ALA A 772 57.18 -6.23 -60.09
N PHE A 773 57.28 -7.18 -59.15
CA PHE A 773 56.14 -7.90 -58.62
C PHE A 773 55.16 -6.99 -57.86
N LEU A 774 55.68 -6.07 -57.04
CA LEU A 774 54.84 -5.13 -56.29
C LEU A 774 54.13 -4.15 -57.22
N VAL A 775 54.82 -3.63 -58.24
CA VAL A 775 54.21 -2.76 -59.26
C VAL A 775 53.06 -3.47 -59.96
N GLN A 776 53.28 -4.70 -60.43
CA GLN A 776 52.24 -5.50 -61.08
C GLN A 776 51.05 -5.81 -60.15
N ALA A 777 51.32 -6.10 -58.87
CA ALA A 777 50.27 -6.36 -57.88
C ALA A 777 49.45 -5.11 -57.57
N ILE A 778 50.06 -3.92 -57.53
CA ILE A 778 49.36 -2.64 -57.35
C ILE A 778 48.47 -2.37 -58.57
N GLU A 779 49.01 -2.47 -59.78
CA GLU A 779 48.27 -2.21 -61.02
C GLU A 779 47.02 -3.11 -61.16
N LEU A 780 47.13 -4.39 -60.78
CA LEU A 780 45.99 -5.31 -60.81
C LEU A 780 44.90 -4.97 -59.78
N VAL A 781 45.29 -4.50 -58.58
CA VAL A 781 44.32 -4.02 -57.59
C VAL A 781 43.68 -2.72 -58.05
N GLU A 782 44.46 -1.79 -58.61
CA GLU A 782 43.98 -0.52 -59.14
C GLU A 782 43.00 -0.70 -60.31
N LYS A 783 43.28 -1.64 -61.21
CA LYS A 783 42.41 -1.97 -62.35
C LYS A 783 41.04 -2.52 -61.92
N ASN A 784 40.94 -3.11 -60.74
CA ASN A 784 39.73 -3.74 -60.21
C ASN A 784 39.20 -3.04 -58.94
N LEU A 785 39.41 -1.72 -58.82
CA LEU A 785 39.03 -0.94 -57.64
C LEU A 785 37.52 -0.92 -57.39
N ASP A 786 36.70 -0.80 -58.43
CA ASP A 786 35.24 -0.71 -58.37
C ASP A 786 34.54 -2.07 -58.14
N VAL A 787 35.28 -3.17 -58.31
CA VAL A 787 34.74 -4.53 -58.14
C VAL A 787 34.71 -4.92 -56.65
N SER A 788 33.56 -4.83 -56.01
CA SER A 788 33.41 -5.13 -54.58
C SER A 788 33.88 -6.53 -54.16
N GLY A 789 33.79 -7.51 -55.07
CA GLY A 789 34.19 -8.91 -54.85
C GLY A 789 35.65 -9.26 -55.15
N TYR A 790 36.53 -8.29 -55.45
CA TYR A 790 37.94 -8.56 -55.75
C TYR A 790 38.69 -9.06 -54.50
N SER A 791 38.82 -10.39 -54.37
CA SER A 791 39.39 -11.05 -53.20
C SER A 791 40.86 -11.45 -53.41
N VAL A 792 41.49 -11.95 -52.34
CA VAL A 792 42.86 -12.48 -52.39
C VAL A 792 42.98 -13.64 -53.38
N GLU A 793 41.94 -14.47 -53.51
CA GLU A 793 41.88 -15.53 -54.52
C GLU A 793 41.92 -14.97 -55.93
N GLN A 794 41.16 -13.90 -56.21
CA GLN A 794 41.17 -13.28 -57.53
C GLN A 794 42.53 -12.65 -57.85
N LEU A 795 43.10 -11.87 -56.93
CA LEU A 795 44.44 -11.30 -57.10
C LEU A 795 45.51 -12.39 -57.29
N SER A 796 45.41 -13.51 -56.59
CA SER A 796 46.34 -14.63 -56.77
C SER A 796 46.22 -15.27 -58.15
N ARG A 797 44.99 -15.42 -58.68
CA ARG A 797 44.75 -15.91 -60.05
C ARG A 797 45.28 -14.94 -61.09
N ASP A 798 45.05 -13.64 -60.91
CA ASP A 798 45.47 -12.60 -61.87
C ASP A 798 47.00 -12.44 -61.90
N LEU A 799 47.67 -12.68 -60.77
CA LEU A 799 49.13 -12.78 -60.67
C LEU A 799 49.69 -14.15 -61.06
N CYS A 800 48.83 -15.08 -61.52
CA CYS A 800 49.18 -16.45 -61.89
C CYS A 800 49.97 -17.19 -60.79
N MET A 801 49.55 -17.04 -59.53
CA MET A 801 50.20 -17.64 -58.37
C MET A 801 49.24 -18.26 -57.37
N GLU A 802 49.74 -19.21 -56.59
CA GLU A 802 48.97 -19.85 -55.54
C GLU A 802 48.72 -18.88 -54.37
N ARG A 803 47.53 -18.95 -53.76
CA ARG A 803 47.11 -18.04 -52.67
C ARG A 803 48.11 -17.98 -51.51
N THR A 804 48.64 -19.13 -51.11
CA THR A 804 49.67 -19.25 -50.05
C THR A 804 51.02 -18.67 -50.49
N GLY A 805 51.35 -18.77 -51.78
CA GLY A 805 52.52 -18.14 -52.39
C GLY A 805 52.44 -16.61 -52.36
N LEU A 806 51.29 -16.04 -52.74
CA LEU A 806 51.02 -14.60 -52.63
C LEU A 806 51.16 -14.10 -51.18
N TYR A 807 50.63 -14.86 -50.23
CA TYR A 807 50.70 -14.53 -48.81
C TYR A 807 52.14 -14.47 -48.31
N ARG A 808 52.94 -15.52 -48.57
CA ARG A 808 54.36 -15.52 -48.18
C ARG A 808 55.12 -14.38 -48.83
N LYS A 809 54.86 -14.11 -50.11
CA LYS A 809 55.58 -13.08 -50.87
C LYS A 809 55.26 -11.66 -50.38
N LEU A 810 54.00 -11.32 -50.12
CA LEU A 810 53.63 -10.00 -49.60
C LEU A 810 54.05 -9.79 -48.14
N VAL A 811 53.98 -10.82 -47.28
CA VAL A 811 54.50 -10.72 -45.91
C VAL A 811 56.03 -10.58 -45.92
N THR A 812 56.74 -11.30 -46.79
CA THR A 812 58.20 -11.18 -46.87
C THR A 812 58.65 -9.82 -47.41
N LEU A 813 57.90 -9.24 -48.36
CA LEU A 813 58.28 -7.97 -49.00
C LEU A 813 57.79 -6.72 -48.26
N LEU A 814 56.60 -6.76 -47.66
CA LEU A 814 55.92 -5.59 -47.08
C LEU A 814 55.48 -5.78 -45.62
N ASP A 815 55.68 -6.97 -45.04
CA ASP A 815 55.16 -7.35 -43.73
C ASP A 815 53.63 -7.17 -43.60
N GLN A 816 52.91 -7.32 -44.72
CA GLN A 816 51.46 -7.17 -44.80
C GLN A 816 50.79 -8.40 -45.42
N SER A 817 49.61 -8.76 -44.92
CA SER A 817 48.80 -9.81 -45.53
C SER A 817 48.18 -9.32 -46.85
N PRO A 818 47.91 -10.21 -47.83
CA PRO A 818 47.32 -9.82 -49.12
C PRO A 818 45.96 -9.13 -49.00
N SER A 819 45.15 -9.50 -48.00
CA SER A 819 43.86 -8.84 -47.76
C SER A 819 44.05 -7.39 -47.26
N LEU A 820 45.04 -7.17 -46.41
CA LEU A 820 45.39 -5.84 -45.92
C LEU A 820 46.04 -4.99 -47.02
N PHE A 821 46.85 -5.61 -47.88
CA PHE A 821 47.43 -4.98 -49.07
C PHE A 821 46.35 -4.43 -50.02
N ILE A 822 45.35 -5.24 -50.42
CA ILE A 822 44.22 -4.80 -51.27
C ILE A 822 43.45 -3.65 -50.59
N ARG A 823 43.16 -3.82 -49.29
CA ARG A 823 42.42 -2.81 -48.50
C ARG A 823 43.16 -1.47 -48.45
N ASN A 824 44.49 -1.50 -48.28
CA ASN A 824 45.29 -0.29 -48.16
C ASN A 824 45.32 0.51 -49.47
N ILE A 825 45.43 -0.15 -50.62
CA ILE A 825 45.37 0.51 -51.93
C ILE A 825 44.00 1.16 -52.14
N ARG A 826 42.91 0.45 -51.81
CA ARG A 826 41.54 1.01 -51.88
C ARG A 826 41.37 2.23 -50.97
N LEU A 827 41.91 2.20 -49.76
CA LEU A 827 41.88 3.33 -48.83
C LEU A 827 42.72 4.52 -49.30
N GLN A 828 43.87 4.28 -49.93
CA GLN A 828 44.70 5.33 -50.55
C GLN A 828 43.95 6.03 -51.68
N ARG A 829 43.27 5.26 -52.56
CA ARG A 829 42.45 5.86 -53.61
C ARG A 829 41.23 6.59 -53.06
N ALA A 830 40.58 6.06 -52.02
CA ALA A 830 39.49 6.75 -51.33
C ALA A 830 39.94 8.09 -50.75
N ALA A 831 41.15 8.15 -50.16
CA ALA A 831 41.71 9.40 -49.63
C ALA A 831 41.99 10.45 -50.72
N GLN A 832 42.44 10.02 -51.90
CA GLN A 832 42.61 10.91 -53.06
C GLN A 832 41.26 11.47 -53.55
N LEU A 833 40.24 10.62 -53.72
CA LEU A 833 38.90 11.06 -54.14
C LEU A 833 38.23 11.99 -53.11
N LEU A 834 38.48 11.77 -51.82
CA LEU A 834 38.01 12.66 -50.75
C LEU A 834 38.71 14.02 -50.79
N ALA A 835 39.99 14.07 -51.17
CA ALA A 835 40.74 15.33 -51.31
C ALA A 835 40.27 16.15 -52.53
N GLU A 836 39.85 15.51 -53.62
CA GLU A 836 39.26 16.18 -54.79
C GLU A 836 37.89 16.82 -54.48
N GLY A 837 37.16 16.29 -53.49
CA GLY A 837 35.97 16.92 -52.91
C GLY A 837 34.70 16.94 -53.80
N GLN A 838 34.68 16.18 -54.90
CA GLN A 838 33.61 16.16 -55.89
C GLN A 838 32.53 15.08 -55.66
N LEU A 839 32.79 14.11 -54.78
CA LEU A 839 31.93 12.92 -54.59
C LEU A 839 31.52 12.75 -53.14
N SER A 840 30.34 12.16 -52.92
CA SER A 840 29.88 11.76 -51.59
C SER A 840 30.64 10.53 -51.07
N VAL A 841 30.70 10.35 -49.74
CA VAL A 841 31.37 9.18 -49.13
C VAL A 841 30.75 7.86 -49.59
N THR A 842 29.46 7.85 -49.91
CA THR A 842 28.76 6.68 -50.45
C THR A 842 29.22 6.34 -51.87
N GLU A 843 29.30 7.32 -52.75
CA GLU A 843 29.82 7.13 -54.12
C GLU A 843 31.30 6.74 -54.11
N ILE A 844 32.09 7.28 -53.18
CA ILE A 844 33.50 6.90 -53.03
C ILE A 844 33.62 5.45 -52.58
N ALA A 845 32.76 4.98 -51.68
CA ALA A 845 32.74 3.57 -51.27
C ALA A 845 32.43 2.64 -52.44
N GLU A 846 31.46 3.01 -53.30
CA GLU A 846 31.15 2.25 -54.51
C GLU A 846 32.32 2.24 -55.51
N ARG A 847 32.92 3.40 -55.81
CA ARG A 847 34.04 3.52 -56.76
C ARG A 847 35.33 2.85 -56.28
N THR A 848 35.49 2.65 -54.98
CA THR A 848 36.67 2.00 -54.38
C THR A 848 36.37 0.56 -53.91
N GLY A 849 35.19 0.03 -54.28
CA GLY A 849 34.85 -1.39 -54.11
C GLY A 849 34.61 -1.80 -52.66
N PHE A 850 34.32 -0.86 -51.76
CA PHE A 850 33.86 -1.20 -50.42
C PHE A 850 32.40 -1.60 -50.45
N SER A 851 32.04 -2.68 -49.74
CA SER A 851 30.67 -3.22 -49.71
C SER A 851 29.64 -2.26 -49.08
N SER A 852 30.09 -1.27 -48.30
CA SER A 852 29.26 -0.20 -47.76
C SER A 852 30.10 1.02 -47.36
N SER A 853 29.48 2.20 -47.32
CA SER A 853 30.08 3.44 -46.82
C SER A 853 30.47 3.37 -45.34
N SER A 854 29.72 2.61 -44.54
CA SER A 854 30.05 2.33 -43.13
C SER A 854 31.33 1.51 -42.99
N TYR A 855 31.52 0.49 -43.84
CA TYR A 855 32.72 -0.33 -43.83
C TYR A 855 33.95 0.45 -44.30
N LEU A 856 33.81 1.27 -45.35
CA LEU A 856 34.82 2.24 -45.77
C LEU A 856 35.21 3.14 -44.58
N SER A 857 34.23 3.77 -43.93
CA SER A 857 34.48 4.75 -42.85
C SER A 857 35.25 4.14 -41.68
N LYS A 858 34.92 2.91 -41.29
CA LYS A 858 35.65 2.19 -40.23
C LYS A 858 37.10 1.92 -40.62
N CYS A 859 37.33 1.36 -41.81
CA CYS A 859 38.68 1.05 -42.29
C CYS A 859 39.52 2.32 -42.52
N PHE A 860 38.88 3.40 -42.98
CA PHE A 860 39.52 4.69 -43.17
C PHE A 860 39.96 5.32 -41.85
N GLN A 861 39.10 5.24 -40.82
CA GLN A 861 39.44 5.70 -39.47
C GLN A 861 40.56 4.87 -38.83
N GLU A 862 40.60 3.55 -39.06
CA GLU A 862 41.71 2.69 -38.62
C GLU A 862 43.05 3.10 -39.25
N MET A 863 43.07 3.49 -40.53
CA MET A 863 44.30 3.86 -41.25
C MET A 863 44.75 5.31 -41.00
N TYR A 864 43.83 6.27 -41.10
CA TYR A 864 44.14 7.72 -41.07
C TYR A 864 43.83 8.38 -39.72
N GLY A 865 43.27 7.64 -38.75
CA GLY A 865 42.95 8.13 -37.41
C GLY A 865 41.77 9.12 -37.35
N CYS A 866 41.10 9.39 -38.48
CA CYS A 866 39.96 10.31 -38.57
C CYS A 866 38.92 9.80 -39.57
N ARG A 867 37.69 10.32 -39.50
CA ARG A 867 36.61 9.90 -40.39
C ARG A 867 36.81 10.45 -41.81
N PRO A 868 36.29 9.80 -42.88
CA PRO A 868 36.38 10.30 -44.25
C PRO A 868 35.92 11.76 -44.43
N SER A 869 34.83 12.15 -43.76
CA SER A 869 34.31 13.52 -43.78
C SER A 869 35.27 14.52 -43.14
N GLU A 870 35.87 14.17 -41.99
CA GLU A 870 36.87 15.00 -41.31
C GLU A 870 38.16 15.12 -42.14
N TYR A 871 38.54 14.04 -42.84
CA TYR A 871 39.68 14.04 -43.75
C TYR A 871 39.44 14.98 -44.93
N ALA A 872 38.24 14.96 -45.53
CA ALA A 872 37.85 15.87 -46.60
C ALA A 872 37.84 17.35 -46.13
N GLU A 873 37.38 17.62 -44.90
CA GLU A 873 37.45 18.98 -44.32
C GLU A 873 38.88 19.45 -44.07
N LYS A 874 39.77 18.57 -43.60
CA LYS A 874 41.20 18.89 -43.42
C LYS A 874 41.90 19.13 -44.76
N ALA A 875 41.57 18.35 -45.78
CA ALA A 875 42.11 18.52 -47.13
C ALA A 875 41.68 19.86 -47.73
N LYS A 876 40.39 20.24 -47.63
CA LYS A 876 39.88 21.55 -48.07
C LYS A 876 40.48 22.76 -47.35
N LYS A 877 41.09 22.57 -46.17
CA LYS A 877 41.78 23.63 -45.41
C LYS A 877 43.28 23.74 -45.72
N SER A 878 43.86 22.76 -46.42
CA SER A 878 45.31 22.71 -46.74
C SER A 878 45.64 22.95 -48.23
N THR A 879 44.63 23.21 -49.05
CA THR A 879 44.70 23.68 -50.46
C THR A 879 43.93 24.97 -50.57
#